data_AF-A0A819J2K8-F1
#
_entry.id   AF-A0A819J2K8-F1
#
_cell.length_a   1.000
_cell.length_b   1.000
_cell.length_c   1.000
_cell.angle_alpha   90.00
_cell.angle_beta   90.00
_cell.angle_gamma   90.00
#
_symmetry.space_group_name_H-M   'P 1'
#
loop_
_entity.id
_entity.type
_entity.pdbx_description
1 polymer ?
#
loop_
_entity_poly.entity_id
_entity_poly.type
_entity_poly.pdbx_seq_one_letter_code
_entity_poly.pdbx_strand_id
1 'polypeptide(L)'
;MSSHTTITTDRETNEISHANLKPLFETADILLGGIQSLNDDIQHVSSELLHHENSIRYLSDGLSKMKIAIEETHSSIDAQTVNQQIFEESINSLQQQLDDLKNISTDGTLIWRIANVQKKMIDAECERQTSIYSPVFYSSPNGYKMRFRLYLAGDGNARRTHMSLFFVLMRGEYDSVLQFPFSYKVTFCLFDQTSQQRHIIDSFRPDVKSSSFQRPCSDMNIASGIPKFVPLTIIQQDSNPYVRDDIMFIKAIVDFDELPKSLVPYKLSLNPGLPILIQQEWIRRESEKRAQEKLLLHLKFNNAEIDCTIYTNDLKIINLNPFYVSLNFYPSSTSIKLNYESQVTDFNIFNNVNPSSNIYCLKNLENLQLVNTNLTILPDIKNFQKLTSLLIQSDNGIIGQHLPSELGELISLSYLKLFDIKNLEDLPNEIDHLIQLRILILQNIPNFNKIPDESMGKLINLRVLNLIDLPNLSTIPSTIKNFQSLIQFEITNTNIKNLELENLNGLSTLTIKSNSILQTIEIVNMLLLASIEIQNNNELLTLKFQNLSSLSSLTMLSNSKLTSLDMENISTLQTISLSDNKQFKIATFKNLSNLNSINFSFLANFESISFENTPTLSTVSITASSLLKNISFLNVPSIINLDLSRCQLTTFPESILTLKSLVNLILKVNQLSTLPLTLSTDLPNLQVLDLSRNNFQGNIFQQSPLIYLRELYLSNNSLVSIDGIGEYESLRNLDLNYNKILSIPLEITELSLTLNSLTINYNQLHSIPYQMTNMRGLTSLIAMYNNISDSERQYLYQIFHPTTIQFII
;
A
#
# COMPACT_ATOMS: atom_id res chain seq x y z
N MET A 1 7.03 -79.25 -14.66
CA MET A 1 7.07 -80.64 -15.14
C MET A 1 7.86 -80.67 -16.43
N SER A 2 8.99 -81.37 -16.39
CA SER A 2 10.05 -81.44 -17.39
C SER A 2 9.80 -82.51 -18.45
N SER A 3 10.25 -82.25 -19.67
CA SER A 3 10.67 -83.18 -20.75
C SER A 3 10.66 -82.35 -22.04
N HIS A 4 11.50 -82.50 -23.06
CA HIS A 4 12.52 -83.41 -23.56
C HIS A 4 13.22 -82.56 -24.67
N THR A 5 14.40 -82.78 -25.25
CA THR A 5 15.29 -83.93 -25.42
C THR A 5 16.58 -83.38 -26.04
N THR A 6 17.69 -84.00 -25.67
CA THR A 6 19.02 -83.99 -26.24
C THR A 6 19.07 -84.43 -27.71
N ILE A 7 19.94 -83.81 -28.52
CA ILE A 7 20.67 -84.48 -29.61
C ILE A 7 22.12 -83.97 -29.61
N THR A 8 23.04 -84.90 -29.38
CA THR A 8 24.48 -84.85 -29.62
C THR A 8 24.78 -85.25 -31.07
N THR A 9 25.83 -84.69 -31.68
CA THR A 9 26.97 -85.47 -32.21
C THR A 9 27.98 -84.57 -32.95
N ASP A 10 29.24 -84.82 -32.60
CA ASP A 10 30.49 -84.32 -33.16
C ASP A 10 30.66 -84.63 -34.65
N ARG A 11 31.38 -83.77 -35.40
CA ARG A 11 32.77 -84.04 -35.82
C ARG A 11 33.32 -83.04 -36.85
N GLU A 12 34.56 -82.65 -36.53
CA GLU A 12 35.70 -82.51 -37.45
C GLU A 12 35.86 -81.24 -38.31
N THR A 13 36.75 -80.40 -37.78
CA THR A 13 37.91 -79.81 -38.48
C THR A 13 37.62 -78.86 -39.64
N ASN A 14 37.53 -77.57 -39.28
CA ASN A 14 38.35 -76.56 -39.93
C ASN A 14 38.97 -75.69 -38.86
N GLU A 15 40.20 -76.02 -38.49
CA GLU A 15 41.13 -75.10 -37.84
C GLU A 15 41.40 -73.92 -38.81
N ILE A 16 40.52 -72.93 -38.80
CA ILE A 16 40.92 -71.56 -39.06
C ILE A 16 41.23 -70.99 -37.68
N SER A 17 42.53 -70.88 -37.40
CA SER A 17 43.14 -70.30 -36.21
C SER A 17 42.21 -69.39 -35.37
N HIS A 18 41.79 -69.86 -34.18
CA HIS A 18 41.12 -69.02 -33.17
C HIS A 18 41.96 -67.81 -32.71
N ALA A 19 43.23 -67.73 -33.12
CA ALA A 19 44.10 -66.58 -32.89
C ALA A 19 43.89 -65.40 -33.87
N ASN A 20 43.28 -65.59 -35.04
CA ASN A 20 43.14 -64.53 -36.06
C ASN A 20 41.74 -63.89 -36.15
N LEU A 21 40.72 -64.42 -35.46
CA LEU A 21 39.36 -63.86 -35.46
C LEU A 21 38.98 -63.16 -34.14
N LYS A 22 39.76 -63.40 -33.07
CA LYS A 22 39.52 -62.81 -31.74
C LYS A 22 39.48 -61.27 -31.73
N PRO A 23 40.39 -60.56 -32.44
CA PRO A 23 40.32 -59.10 -32.53
C PRO A 23 39.07 -58.65 -33.29
N LEU A 24 38.58 -59.44 -34.24
CA LEU A 24 37.41 -59.12 -35.05
C LEU A 24 36.11 -59.20 -34.22
N PHE A 25 35.99 -60.20 -33.34
CA PHE A 25 34.87 -60.32 -32.40
C PHE A 25 34.91 -59.25 -31.32
N GLU A 26 36.08 -58.95 -30.73
CA GLU A 26 36.23 -57.85 -29.77
C GLU A 26 35.91 -56.49 -30.42
N THR A 27 36.32 -56.27 -31.67
CA THR A 27 35.97 -55.05 -32.42
C THR A 27 34.46 -55.00 -32.71
N ALA A 28 33.84 -56.14 -33.05
CA ALA A 28 32.40 -56.23 -33.28
C ALA A 28 31.58 -55.96 -32.00
N ASP A 29 32.03 -56.44 -30.84
CA ASP A 29 31.37 -56.21 -29.55
C ASP A 29 31.52 -54.74 -29.10
N ILE A 30 32.69 -54.13 -29.32
CA ILE A 30 32.90 -52.69 -29.07
C ILE A 30 32.01 -51.85 -30.00
N LEU A 31 31.91 -52.22 -31.28
CA LEU A 31 31.02 -51.56 -32.23
C LEU A 31 29.54 -51.76 -31.85
N LEU A 32 29.15 -52.95 -31.40
CA LEU A 32 27.79 -53.21 -30.92
C LEU A 32 27.47 -52.37 -29.68
N GLY A 33 28.39 -52.31 -28.72
CA GLY A 33 28.25 -51.47 -27.52
C GLY A 33 28.19 -49.98 -27.85
N GLY A 34 29.00 -49.53 -28.81
CA GLY A 34 28.96 -48.16 -29.33
C GLY A 34 27.63 -47.85 -30.03
N ILE A 35 27.12 -48.77 -30.85
CA ILE A 35 25.80 -48.64 -31.51
C ILE A 35 24.68 -48.62 -30.46
N GLN A 36 24.78 -49.43 -29.40
CA GLN A 36 23.80 -49.46 -28.32
C GLN A 36 23.78 -48.13 -27.55
N SER A 37 24.96 -47.62 -27.17
CA SER A 37 25.10 -46.31 -26.50
C SER A 37 24.58 -45.18 -27.38
N LEU A 38 24.91 -45.18 -28.68
CA LEU A 38 24.41 -44.18 -29.61
C LEU A 38 22.89 -44.26 -29.75
N ASN A 39 22.33 -45.47 -29.72
CA ASN A 39 20.89 -45.66 -29.76
C ASN A 39 20.21 -45.15 -28.49
N ASP A 40 20.81 -45.35 -27.31
CA ASP A 40 20.31 -44.83 -26.04
C ASP A 40 20.38 -43.29 -25.99
N ASP A 41 21.47 -42.70 -26.51
CA ASP A 41 21.61 -41.25 -26.67
C ASP A 41 20.55 -40.69 -27.64
N ILE A 42 20.29 -41.38 -28.75
CA ILE A 42 19.24 -41.02 -29.71
C ILE A 42 17.86 -41.08 -29.04
N GLN A 43 17.58 -42.09 -28.22
CA GLN A 43 16.31 -42.19 -27.49
C GLN A 43 16.17 -41.06 -26.45
N HIS A 44 17.25 -40.73 -25.73
CA HIS A 44 17.26 -39.64 -24.77
C HIS A 44 16.99 -38.29 -25.45
N VAL A 45 17.73 -37.96 -26.51
CA VAL A 45 17.55 -36.73 -27.29
C VAL A 45 16.15 -36.67 -27.92
N SER A 46 15.62 -37.79 -28.40
CA SER A 46 14.26 -37.87 -28.94
C SER A 46 13.21 -37.58 -27.86
N SER A 47 13.44 -38.04 -26.62
CA SER A 47 12.54 -37.75 -25.49
C SER A 47 12.60 -36.27 -25.06
N GLU A 48 13.78 -35.66 -25.06
CA GLU A 48 13.95 -34.22 -24.80
C GLU A 48 13.32 -33.37 -25.91
N LEU A 49 13.48 -33.75 -27.18
CA LEU A 49 12.84 -33.08 -28.31
C LEU A 49 11.32 -33.12 -28.18
N LEU A 50 10.74 -34.26 -27.81
CA LEU A 50 9.30 -34.39 -27.57
C LEU A 50 8.83 -33.52 -26.39
N HIS A 51 9.62 -33.39 -25.34
CA HIS A 51 9.32 -32.50 -24.21
C HIS A 51 9.34 -31.02 -24.59
N HIS A 52 10.35 -30.60 -25.37
CA HIS A 52 10.42 -29.24 -25.89
C HIS A 52 9.30 -28.94 -26.90
N GLU A 53 8.95 -29.90 -27.77
CA GLU A 53 7.86 -29.76 -28.73
C GLU A 53 6.50 -29.58 -28.03
N ASN A 54 6.25 -30.34 -26.96
CA ASN A 54 5.07 -30.16 -26.12
C ASN A 54 5.05 -28.80 -25.40
N SER A 55 6.21 -28.33 -24.92
CA SER A 55 6.34 -27.01 -24.28
C SER A 55 6.09 -25.87 -25.27
N ILE A 56 6.63 -25.98 -26.49
CA ILE A 56 6.37 -25.03 -27.58
C ILE A 56 4.88 -25.03 -27.96
N ARG A 57 4.25 -26.20 -28.02
CA ARG A 57 2.81 -26.32 -28.31
C ARG A 57 1.95 -25.66 -27.23
N TYR A 58 2.33 -25.81 -25.95
CA TYR A 58 1.65 -25.16 -24.84
C TYR A 58 1.80 -23.63 -24.91
N LEU A 59 3.00 -23.13 -25.18
CA LEU A 59 3.25 -21.70 -25.38
C LEU A 59 2.50 -21.14 -26.60
N SER A 60 2.41 -21.90 -27.69
CA SER A 60 1.66 -21.52 -28.90
C SER A 60 0.15 -21.44 -28.67
N ASP A 61 -0.42 -22.34 -27.86
CA ASP A 61 -1.83 -22.29 -27.46
C ASP A 61 -2.10 -21.10 -26.53
N GLY A 62 -1.17 -20.80 -25.61
CA GLY A 62 -1.19 -19.60 -24.78
C GLY A 62 -1.18 -18.31 -25.61
N LEU A 63 -0.29 -18.21 -26.60
CA LEU A 63 -0.20 -17.08 -27.53
C LEU A 63 -1.49 -16.90 -28.36
N SER A 64 -2.11 -17.99 -28.80
CA SER A 64 -3.35 -17.94 -29.59
C SER A 64 -4.52 -17.41 -28.75
N LYS A 65 -4.64 -17.86 -27.49
CA LYS A 65 -5.65 -17.34 -26.55
C LYS A 65 -5.42 -15.87 -26.21
N MET A 66 -4.16 -15.47 -26.03
CA MET A 66 -3.80 -14.08 -25.77
C MET A 66 -4.14 -13.17 -26.96
N LYS A 67 -3.92 -13.65 -28.20
CA LYS A 67 -4.29 -12.92 -29.41
C LYS A 67 -5.80 -12.69 -29.51
N ILE A 68 -6.61 -13.72 -29.24
CA ILE A 68 -8.08 -13.61 -29.22
C ILE A 68 -8.53 -12.61 -28.15
N ALA A 69 -7.96 -12.68 -26.94
CA ALA A 69 -8.26 -11.72 -25.89
C ALA A 69 -7.88 -10.27 -26.26
N ILE A 70 -6.79 -10.07 -27.01
CA ILE A 70 -6.40 -8.76 -27.54
C ILE A 70 -7.42 -8.26 -28.58
N GLU A 71 -7.88 -9.12 -29.48
CA GLU A 71 -8.88 -8.76 -30.50
C GLU A 71 -10.25 -8.44 -29.88
N GLU A 72 -10.67 -9.17 -28.84
CA GLU A 72 -11.89 -8.90 -28.08
C GLU A 72 -11.80 -7.59 -27.29
N THR A 73 -10.64 -7.31 -26.68
CA THR A 73 -10.42 -6.04 -25.96
C THR A 73 -10.37 -4.86 -26.92
N HIS A 74 -9.77 -4.98 -28.10
CA HIS A 74 -9.83 -3.94 -29.14
C HIS A 74 -11.26 -3.66 -29.59
N SER A 75 -12.07 -4.70 -29.86
CA SER A 75 -13.49 -4.51 -30.23
C SER A 75 -14.30 -3.82 -29.12
N SER A 76 -13.98 -4.12 -27.86
CA SER A 76 -14.58 -3.45 -26.69
C SER A 76 -14.18 -1.98 -26.58
N ILE A 77 -12.91 -1.65 -26.85
CA ILE A 77 -12.39 -0.27 -26.87
C ILE A 77 -13.06 0.55 -27.99
N ASP A 78 -13.23 -0.03 -29.18
CA ASP A 78 -13.90 0.64 -30.30
C ASP A 78 -15.36 0.96 -29.95
N ALA A 79 -16.07 0.02 -29.33
CA ALA A 79 -17.44 0.23 -28.86
C ALA A 79 -17.52 1.30 -27.75
N GLN A 80 -16.54 1.34 -26.83
CA GLN A 80 -16.45 2.37 -25.80
C GLN A 80 -16.16 3.75 -26.39
N THR A 81 -15.35 3.84 -27.44
CA THR A 81 -15.02 5.11 -28.11
C THR A 81 -16.24 5.71 -28.80
N VAL A 82 -17.07 4.89 -29.45
CA VAL A 82 -18.34 5.35 -30.04
C VAL A 82 -19.31 5.83 -28.95
N ASN A 83 -19.41 5.11 -27.83
CA ASN A 83 -20.23 5.54 -26.70
C ASN A 83 -19.74 6.86 -26.12
N GLN A 84 -18.42 7.06 -26.01
CA GLN A 84 -17.84 8.31 -25.53
C GLN A 84 -18.24 9.49 -26.41
N GLN A 85 -18.23 9.34 -27.75
CA GLN A 85 -18.67 10.40 -28.66
C GLN A 85 -20.15 10.77 -28.46
N ILE A 86 -21.03 9.79 -28.25
CA ILE A 86 -22.46 10.02 -27.98
C ILE A 86 -22.65 10.74 -26.63
N PHE A 87 -21.84 10.40 -25.62
CA PHE A 87 -21.86 11.08 -24.33
C PHE A 87 -21.35 12.51 -24.42
N GLU A 88 -20.31 12.80 -25.21
CA GLU A 88 -19.79 14.14 -25.42
C GLU A 88 -20.83 15.07 -26.09
N GLU A 89 -21.56 14.59 -27.09
CA GLU A 89 -22.65 15.34 -27.71
C GLU A 89 -23.79 15.64 -26.72
N SER A 90 -24.12 14.67 -25.86
CA SER A 90 -25.13 14.82 -24.82
C SER A 90 -24.70 15.82 -23.73
N ILE A 91 -23.42 15.79 -23.34
CA ILE A 91 -22.84 16.74 -22.39
C ILE A 91 -22.87 18.16 -22.95
N ASN A 92 -22.53 18.35 -24.23
CA ASN A 92 -22.57 19.66 -24.87
C ASN A 92 -24.00 20.23 -24.91
N SER A 93 -24.99 19.39 -25.22
CA SER A 93 -26.42 19.76 -25.19
C SER A 93 -26.88 20.15 -23.78
N LEU A 94 -26.51 19.37 -22.77
CA LEU A 94 -26.82 19.64 -21.36
C LEU A 94 -26.08 20.88 -20.83
N GLN A 95 -24.85 21.13 -21.25
CA GLN A 95 -24.09 22.33 -20.90
C GLN A 95 -24.77 23.59 -21.47
N GLN A 96 -25.30 23.52 -22.68
CA GLN A 96 -26.07 24.63 -23.26
C GLN A 96 -27.36 24.89 -22.48
N GLN A 97 -28.08 23.83 -22.06
CA GLN A 97 -29.23 23.98 -21.16
C GLN A 97 -28.84 24.49 -19.76
N LEU A 98 -27.66 24.11 -19.25
CA LEU A 98 -27.15 24.56 -17.96
C LEU A 98 -26.73 26.03 -17.99
N ASP A 99 -26.14 26.50 -19.09
CA ASP A 99 -25.77 27.90 -19.26
C ASP A 99 -27.00 28.81 -19.41
N ASP A 100 -28.09 28.29 -20.00
CA ASP A 100 -29.41 28.93 -20.00
C ASP A 100 -30.01 29.01 -18.58
N LEU A 101 -29.75 28.02 -17.72
CA LEU A 101 -30.18 27.99 -16.31
C LEU A 101 -29.29 28.85 -15.38
N LYS A 102 -27.98 28.96 -15.64
CA LYS A 102 -27.03 29.76 -14.83
C LYS A 102 -27.29 31.26 -14.90
N ASN A 103 -27.87 31.74 -16.01
CA ASN A 103 -28.17 33.17 -16.22
C ASN A 103 -29.59 33.56 -15.79
N ILE A 104 -30.29 32.72 -15.02
CA ILE A 104 -31.60 33.06 -14.47
C ILE A 104 -31.42 34.18 -13.45
N SER A 105 -31.97 35.35 -13.78
CA SER A 105 -32.00 36.45 -12.84
C SER A 105 -32.94 36.15 -11.67
N THR A 106 -32.49 36.49 -10.46
CA THR A 106 -33.22 36.33 -9.22
C THR A 106 -33.42 37.65 -8.48
N ASP A 107 -33.21 38.81 -9.12
CA ASP A 107 -33.34 40.12 -8.49
C ASP A 107 -34.55 40.93 -8.99
N GLY A 108 -35.45 40.30 -9.75
CA GLY A 108 -36.57 40.99 -10.37
C GLY A 108 -36.27 41.67 -11.70
N THR A 109 -35.05 41.57 -12.22
CA THR A 109 -34.64 42.20 -13.49
C THR A 109 -34.24 41.17 -14.54
N LEU A 110 -34.77 41.25 -15.76
CA LEU A 110 -34.34 40.43 -16.89
C LEU A 110 -33.85 41.31 -18.05
N ILE A 111 -32.70 40.99 -18.63
CA ILE A 111 -32.27 41.51 -19.94
C ILE A 111 -32.40 40.38 -20.95
N TRP A 112 -33.38 40.49 -21.84
CA TRP A 112 -33.68 39.49 -22.85
C TRP A 112 -33.02 39.83 -24.18
N ARG A 113 -32.05 39.00 -24.59
CA ARG A 113 -31.46 39.03 -25.93
C ARG A 113 -32.30 38.22 -26.91
N ILE A 114 -32.75 38.85 -27.99
CA ILE A 114 -33.58 38.25 -29.03
C ILE A 114 -32.78 38.29 -30.33
N ALA A 115 -32.26 37.15 -30.78
CA ALA A 115 -31.60 37.00 -32.08
C ALA A 115 -32.60 36.58 -33.18
N ASN A 116 -32.19 36.73 -34.44
CA ASN A 116 -32.97 36.38 -35.64
C ASN A 116 -34.30 37.14 -35.73
N VAL A 117 -34.28 38.44 -35.41
CA VAL A 117 -35.46 39.30 -35.30
C VAL A 117 -36.20 39.40 -36.64
N GLN A 118 -35.49 39.56 -37.75
CA GLN A 118 -36.07 39.66 -39.09
C GLN A 118 -36.91 38.43 -39.44
N LYS A 119 -36.36 37.23 -39.22
CA LYS A 119 -37.10 35.97 -39.42
C LYS A 119 -38.34 35.90 -38.52
N LYS A 120 -38.20 36.24 -37.24
CA LYS A 120 -39.30 36.21 -36.27
C LYS A 120 -40.39 37.25 -36.57
N MET A 121 -40.03 38.40 -37.15
CA MET A 121 -40.98 39.40 -37.66
C MET A 121 -41.79 38.83 -38.82
N ILE A 122 -41.12 38.20 -39.81
CA ILE A 122 -41.78 37.54 -40.95
C ILE A 122 -42.70 36.41 -40.47
N ASP A 123 -42.24 35.56 -39.55
CA ASP A 123 -43.04 34.47 -39.00
C ASP A 123 -44.24 34.97 -38.19
N ALA A 124 -44.13 36.14 -37.54
CA ALA A 124 -45.25 36.80 -36.85
C ALA A 124 -46.26 37.43 -37.85
N GLU A 125 -45.78 38.04 -38.93
CA GLU A 125 -46.63 38.62 -39.99
C GLU A 125 -47.37 37.54 -40.80
N CYS A 126 -46.69 36.41 -41.07
CA CYS A 126 -47.26 35.23 -41.73
C CYS A 126 -48.05 34.32 -40.77
N GLU A 127 -48.18 34.71 -39.49
CA GLU A 127 -48.94 34.00 -38.46
C GLU A 127 -48.47 32.57 -38.17
N ARG A 128 -47.23 32.22 -38.55
CA ARG A 128 -46.59 30.94 -38.20
C ARG A 128 -46.23 30.88 -36.72
N GLN A 129 -45.76 32.01 -36.17
CA GLN A 129 -45.46 32.15 -34.74
C GLN A 129 -45.77 33.58 -34.30
N THR A 130 -46.97 33.78 -33.75
CA THR A 130 -47.49 35.13 -33.43
C THR A 130 -46.85 35.76 -32.19
N SER A 131 -46.22 34.95 -31.32
CA SER A 131 -45.58 35.43 -30.10
C SER A 131 -44.41 34.56 -29.67
N ILE A 132 -43.48 35.16 -28.94
CA ILE A 132 -42.35 34.48 -28.30
C ILE A 132 -42.32 34.77 -26.80
N TYR A 133 -41.76 33.85 -26.01
CA TYR A 133 -41.61 34.00 -24.56
C TYR A 133 -40.16 34.29 -24.20
N SER A 134 -39.96 35.12 -23.19
CA SER A 134 -38.66 35.31 -22.56
C SER A 134 -38.26 34.06 -21.76
N PRO A 135 -36.96 33.91 -21.44
CA PRO A 135 -36.54 33.09 -20.31
C PRO A 135 -37.28 33.47 -19.03
N VAL A 136 -37.36 32.51 -18.11
CA VAL A 136 -37.95 32.73 -16.78
C VAL A 136 -36.96 33.49 -15.91
N PHE A 137 -37.46 34.38 -15.06
CA PHE A 137 -36.70 35.08 -14.05
C PHE A 137 -37.53 35.19 -12.76
N TYR A 138 -36.86 35.52 -11.65
CA TYR A 138 -37.45 35.50 -10.32
C TYR A 138 -37.22 36.80 -9.58
N SER A 139 -38.10 37.10 -8.61
CA SER A 139 -37.94 38.25 -7.71
C SER A 139 -36.89 38.04 -6.62
N SER A 140 -36.64 36.78 -6.27
CA SER A 140 -35.62 36.27 -5.35
C SER A 140 -35.46 34.76 -5.63
N PRO A 141 -34.43 34.06 -5.13
CA PRO A 141 -34.32 32.61 -5.29
C PRO A 141 -35.57 31.83 -4.84
N ASN A 142 -36.36 32.41 -3.93
CA ASN A 142 -37.60 31.85 -3.40
C ASN A 142 -38.83 32.73 -3.72
N GLY A 143 -38.71 33.55 -4.77
CA GLY A 143 -39.64 34.63 -5.10
C GLY A 143 -40.65 34.28 -6.19
N TYR A 144 -41.36 35.30 -6.68
CA TYR A 144 -42.32 35.15 -7.77
C TYR A 144 -41.62 34.65 -9.03
N LYS A 145 -42.16 33.58 -9.64
CA LYS A 145 -41.69 33.09 -10.94
C LYS A 145 -42.37 33.87 -12.06
N MET A 146 -41.59 34.48 -12.94
CA MET A 146 -42.10 35.45 -13.90
C MET A 146 -41.47 35.25 -15.28
N ARG A 147 -42.19 35.66 -16.33
CA ARG A 147 -41.67 35.79 -17.70
C ARG A 147 -42.47 36.83 -18.48
N PHE A 148 -42.05 37.11 -19.70
CA PHE A 148 -42.76 38.02 -20.60
C PHE A 148 -43.10 37.33 -21.91
N ARG A 149 -44.16 37.83 -22.55
CA ARG A 149 -44.62 37.40 -23.87
C ARG A 149 -44.58 38.59 -24.82
N LEU A 150 -43.82 38.45 -25.89
CA LEU A 150 -43.65 39.47 -26.91
C LEU A 150 -44.42 39.09 -28.18
N TYR A 151 -45.20 40.02 -28.71
CA TYR A 151 -45.85 39.94 -30.00
C TYR A 151 -45.21 40.94 -30.94
N LEU A 152 -44.33 40.42 -31.81
CA LEU A 152 -43.54 41.24 -32.73
C LEU A 152 -44.41 41.98 -33.75
N ALA A 153 -45.53 41.39 -34.19
CA ALA A 153 -46.52 42.02 -35.07
C ALA A 153 -47.76 42.55 -34.31
N GLY A 154 -47.68 42.68 -32.98
CA GLY A 154 -48.78 43.18 -32.14
C GLY A 154 -49.90 42.19 -31.86
N ASP A 155 -50.68 42.48 -30.83
CA ASP A 155 -51.83 41.68 -30.38
C ASP A 155 -53.10 42.54 -30.24
N GLY A 156 -54.28 41.91 -30.38
CA GLY A 156 -55.57 42.57 -30.24
C GLY A 156 -55.74 43.82 -31.11
N ASN A 157 -56.10 44.95 -30.49
CA ASN A 157 -56.30 46.24 -31.17
C ASN A 157 -54.99 46.94 -31.61
N ALA A 158 -53.84 46.36 -31.31
CA ALA A 158 -52.52 46.83 -31.71
C ALA A 158 -51.89 46.00 -32.83
N ARG A 159 -52.55 44.91 -33.24
CA ARG A 159 -52.10 44.00 -34.31
C ARG A 159 -51.75 44.76 -35.59
N ARG A 160 -50.59 44.46 -36.15
CA ARG A 160 -49.96 45.04 -37.35
C ARG A 160 -49.70 46.55 -37.28
N THR A 161 -49.85 47.18 -36.12
CA THR A 161 -49.58 48.62 -35.95
C THR A 161 -48.50 48.89 -34.91
N HIS A 162 -48.48 48.11 -33.82
CA HIS A 162 -47.49 48.23 -32.75
C HIS A 162 -47.01 46.84 -32.32
N MET A 163 -45.77 46.76 -31.84
CA MET A 163 -45.28 45.64 -31.06
C MET A 163 -45.95 45.65 -29.68
N SER A 164 -46.37 44.50 -29.18
CA SER A 164 -47.03 44.36 -27.87
C SER A 164 -46.18 43.54 -26.91
N LEU A 165 -46.13 43.94 -25.64
CA LEU A 165 -45.34 43.27 -24.61
C LEU A 165 -46.16 43.05 -23.34
N PHE A 166 -46.23 41.80 -22.91
CA PHE A 166 -47.05 41.39 -21.77
C PHE A 166 -46.24 40.65 -20.71
N PHE A 167 -46.56 40.92 -19.45
CA PHE A 167 -46.07 40.22 -18.28
C PHE A 167 -46.90 38.97 -17.99
N VAL A 168 -46.21 37.93 -17.53
CA VAL A 168 -46.80 36.64 -17.18
C VAL A 168 -46.28 36.21 -15.82
N LEU A 169 -47.20 36.12 -14.86
CA LEU A 169 -46.95 35.49 -13.58
C LEU A 169 -47.10 33.97 -13.73
N MET A 170 -46.10 33.21 -13.29
CA MET A 170 -46.05 31.75 -13.41
C MET A 170 -46.18 31.09 -12.05
N ARG A 171 -46.67 29.85 -12.04
CA ARG A 171 -46.72 29.05 -10.81
C ARG A 171 -45.30 28.75 -10.32
N GLY A 172 -45.00 29.22 -9.12
CA GLY A 172 -43.75 28.99 -8.41
C GLY A 172 -43.88 27.96 -7.29
N GLU A 173 -42.77 27.36 -6.89
CA GLU A 173 -42.72 26.40 -5.78
C GLU A 173 -43.01 27.07 -4.42
N TYR A 174 -42.79 28.38 -4.32
CA TYR A 174 -42.92 29.17 -3.09
C TYR A 174 -44.20 30.02 -3.05
N ASP A 175 -45.13 29.86 -4.00
CA ASP A 175 -46.36 30.66 -4.08
C ASP A 175 -47.23 30.58 -2.82
N SER A 176 -47.06 29.57 -1.97
CA SER A 176 -47.77 29.44 -0.68
C SER A 176 -47.34 30.47 0.38
N VAL A 177 -46.15 31.04 0.25
CA VAL A 177 -45.57 31.98 1.23
C VAL A 177 -45.41 33.41 0.69
N LEU A 178 -45.75 33.63 -0.58
CA LEU A 178 -45.67 34.93 -1.25
C LEU A 178 -46.99 35.71 -1.14
N GLN A 179 -46.91 37.03 -1.21
CA GLN A 179 -48.08 37.91 -1.11
C GLN A 179 -48.85 37.96 -2.44
N PHE A 180 -50.16 37.72 -2.41
CA PHE A 180 -51.05 37.89 -3.55
C PHE A 180 -52.27 38.73 -3.17
N PRO A 181 -52.87 39.48 -4.11
CA PRO A 181 -52.53 39.61 -5.53
C PRO A 181 -51.22 40.38 -5.79
N PHE A 182 -50.52 40.01 -6.86
CA PHE A 182 -49.27 40.65 -7.28
C PHE A 182 -49.54 42.11 -7.66
N SER A 183 -48.83 43.05 -7.03
CA SER A 183 -49.11 44.49 -7.13
C SER A 183 -47.87 45.35 -7.44
N TYR A 184 -46.72 44.72 -7.66
CA TYR A 184 -45.45 45.41 -7.92
C TYR A 184 -45.41 46.03 -9.32
N LYS A 185 -44.83 47.23 -9.43
CA LYS A 185 -44.73 47.97 -10.71
C LYS A 185 -43.84 47.20 -11.68
N VAL A 186 -44.30 47.02 -12.92
CA VAL A 186 -43.54 46.38 -14.00
C VAL A 186 -43.13 47.43 -15.02
N THR A 187 -41.84 47.49 -15.33
CA THR A 187 -41.27 48.44 -16.30
C THR A 187 -40.57 47.68 -17.42
N PHE A 188 -40.86 48.06 -18.66
CA PHE A 188 -40.23 47.56 -19.88
C PHE A 188 -39.33 48.62 -20.50
N CYS A 189 -38.22 48.17 -21.08
CA CYS A 189 -37.24 49.02 -21.73
C CYS A 189 -36.71 48.33 -22.98
N LEU A 190 -36.97 48.91 -24.16
CA LEU A 190 -36.36 48.51 -25.43
C LEU A 190 -35.07 49.32 -25.63
N PHE A 191 -33.93 48.63 -25.76
CA PHE A 191 -32.64 49.30 -25.87
C PHE A 191 -32.40 49.88 -27.26
N ASP A 192 -32.17 51.19 -27.31
CA ASP A 192 -31.38 51.84 -28.35
C ASP A 192 -29.92 51.35 -28.27
N GLN A 193 -29.46 50.71 -29.35
CA GLN A 193 -28.12 50.10 -29.47
C GLN A 193 -27.11 51.04 -30.15
N THR A 194 -27.44 52.33 -30.29
CA THR A 194 -26.54 53.40 -30.74
C THR A 194 -25.86 54.10 -29.56
N SER A 195 -24.88 54.95 -29.85
CA SER A 195 -24.24 55.81 -28.86
C SER A 195 -25.19 56.84 -28.22
N GLN A 196 -26.39 57.03 -28.76
CA GLN A 196 -27.36 57.97 -28.21
C GLN A 196 -28.17 57.42 -27.03
N GLN A 197 -28.26 56.09 -26.86
CA GLN A 197 -28.95 55.39 -25.77
C GLN A 197 -30.38 55.89 -25.48
N ARG A 198 -31.16 56.27 -26.51
CA ARG A 198 -32.56 56.71 -26.39
C ARG A 198 -33.52 55.53 -26.30
N HIS A 199 -33.47 54.83 -25.18
CA HIS A 199 -34.30 53.66 -24.92
C HIS A 199 -35.80 54.01 -24.88
N ILE A 200 -36.66 53.11 -25.36
CA ILE A 200 -38.12 53.25 -25.23
C ILE A 200 -38.55 52.54 -23.96
N ILE A 201 -39.11 53.30 -23.01
CA ILE A 201 -39.49 52.79 -21.69
C ILE A 201 -40.98 53.00 -21.49
N ASP A 202 -41.66 51.95 -21.05
CA ASP A 202 -43.07 52.02 -20.65
C ASP A 202 -43.32 51.14 -19.43
N SER A 203 -44.31 51.47 -18.61
CA SER A 203 -44.55 50.77 -17.35
C SER A 203 -46.04 50.73 -17.02
N PHE A 204 -46.44 49.69 -16.31
CA PHE A 204 -47.80 49.58 -15.79
C PHE A 204 -47.79 49.08 -14.34
N ARG A 205 -48.87 49.38 -13.62
CA ARG A 205 -49.14 48.79 -12.31
C ARG A 205 -50.20 47.68 -12.49
N PRO A 206 -49.94 46.45 -12.01
CA PRO A 206 -50.90 45.36 -12.03
C PRO A 206 -52.27 45.77 -11.47
N ASP A 207 -53.34 45.45 -12.19
CA ASP A 207 -54.70 45.55 -11.64
C ASP A 207 -54.97 44.35 -10.73
N VAL A 208 -54.95 44.58 -9.42
CA VAL A 208 -55.16 43.56 -8.40
C VAL A 208 -56.53 42.87 -8.47
N LYS A 209 -57.48 43.38 -9.26
CA LYS A 209 -58.77 42.72 -9.51
C LYS A 209 -58.72 41.74 -10.70
N SER A 210 -57.71 41.85 -11.57
CA SER A 210 -57.56 40.97 -12.72
C SER A 210 -57.07 39.57 -12.30
N SER A 211 -57.58 38.54 -13.00
CA SER A 211 -57.11 37.16 -12.83
C SER A 211 -55.64 36.99 -13.21
N SER A 212 -55.08 37.85 -14.07
CA SER A 212 -53.68 37.84 -14.48
C SER A 212 -52.68 37.96 -13.33
N PHE A 213 -53.09 38.59 -12.21
CA PHE A 213 -52.21 38.91 -11.08
C PHE A 213 -52.63 38.24 -9.77
N GLN A 214 -53.61 37.34 -9.81
CA GLN A 214 -53.92 36.47 -8.68
C GLN A 214 -52.87 35.35 -8.54
N ARG A 215 -52.90 34.63 -7.42
CA ARG A 215 -52.06 33.45 -7.22
C ARG A 215 -52.30 32.44 -8.36
N PRO A 216 -51.25 32.01 -9.09
CA PRO A 216 -51.42 31.07 -10.19
C PRO A 216 -52.00 29.72 -9.75
N CYS A 217 -53.09 29.31 -10.40
CA CYS A 217 -53.68 27.96 -10.23
C CYS A 217 -53.28 27.00 -11.36
N SER A 218 -52.70 27.52 -12.44
CA SER A 218 -52.14 26.82 -13.60
C SER A 218 -50.69 27.23 -13.82
N ASP A 219 -49.96 26.58 -14.73
CA ASP A 219 -48.52 26.83 -14.99
C ASP A 219 -48.19 28.32 -15.24
N MET A 220 -49.13 29.05 -15.85
CA MET A 220 -49.06 30.49 -16.05
C MET A 220 -50.44 31.13 -15.95
N ASN A 221 -50.47 32.39 -15.51
CA ASN A 221 -51.64 33.24 -15.62
C ASN A 221 -51.79 33.82 -17.04
N ILE A 222 -52.96 34.39 -17.33
CA ILE A 222 -53.21 35.12 -18.57
C ILE A 222 -52.25 36.32 -18.64
N ALA A 223 -51.53 36.43 -19.76
CA ALA A 223 -50.58 37.53 -19.99
C ALA A 223 -51.28 38.89 -19.99
N SER A 224 -50.71 39.89 -19.32
CA SER A 224 -51.24 41.25 -19.26
C SER A 224 -50.12 42.28 -19.27
N GLY A 225 -50.35 43.46 -19.86
CA GLY A 225 -49.31 44.47 -20.03
C GLY A 225 -49.69 45.51 -21.07
N ILE A 226 -48.80 45.80 -22.03
CA ILE A 226 -48.86 46.99 -22.88
C ILE A 226 -49.11 46.60 -24.34
N PRO A 227 -50.35 46.71 -24.85
CA PRO A 227 -50.68 46.36 -26.23
C PRO A 227 -49.97 47.24 -27.27
N LYS A 228 -49.82 48.55 -26.99
CA LYS A 228 -49.20 49.51 -27.91
C LYS A 228 -47.83 49.96 -27.39
N PHE A 229 -46.90 49.02 -27.23
CA PHE A 229 -45.60 49.31 -26.62
C PHE A 229 -44.69 50.12 -27.56
N VAL A 230 -44.50 49.67 -28.81
CA VAL A 230 -43.69 50.40 -29.80
C VAL A 230 -44.35 50.37 -31.18
N PRO A 231 -44.58 51.50 -31.87
CA PRO A 231 -45.06 51.51 -33.25
C PRO A 231 -44.17 50.69 -34.18
N LEU A 232 -44.75 49.83 -35.03
CA LEU A 232 -43.96 49.01 -35.97
C LEU A 232 -43.20 49.85 -36.98
N THR A 233 -43.70 51.05 -37.30
CA THR A 233 -43.04 52.02 -38.16
C THR A 233 -41.66 52.45 -37.64
N ILE A 234 -41.40 52.35 -36.33
CA ILE A 234 -40.07 52.65 -35.75
C ILE A 234 -39.10 51.47 -35.96
N ILE A 235 -39.62 50.24 -35.91
CA ILE A 235 -38.80 49.01 -35.99
C ILE A 235 -38.54 48.59 -37.44
N GLN A 236 -39.49 48.87 -38.34
CA GLN A 236 -39.41 48.52 -39.76
C GLN A 236 -38.66 49.56 -40.60
N GLN A 237 -38.22 50.67 -40.01
CA GLN A 237 -37.38 51.66 -40.69
C GLN A 237 -35.99 51.09 -41.02
N ASP A 238 -35.48 51.42 -42.20
CA ASP A 238 -34.09 51.17 -42.57
C ASP A 238 -33.15 51.87 -41.58
N SER A 239 -32.19 51.14 -41.02
CA SER A 239 -31.27 51.60 -39.97
C SER A 239 -31.93 51.96 -38.63
N ASN A 240 -32.99 51.25 -38.21
CA ASN A 240 -33.56 51.44 -36.87
C ASN A 240 -32.53 51.19 -35.75
N PRO A 241 -32.51 52.01 -34.68
CA PRO A 241 -31.51 51.92 -33.63
C PRO A 241 -31.73 50.75 -32.65
N TYR A 242 -32.88 50.07 -32.71
CA TYR A 242 -33.32 49.07 -31.73
C TYR A 242 -33.01 47.63 -32.14
N VAL A 243 -32.75 47.39 -33.43
CA VAL A 243 -32.34 46.10 -34.00
C VAL A 243 -31.04 46.28 -34.77
N ARG A 244 -29.95 45.67 -34.27
CA ARG A 244 -28.62 45.68 -34.91
C ARG A 244 -28.11 44.26 -35.03
N ASP A 245 -27.48 43.94 -36.16
CA ASP A 245 -26.97 42.59 -36.47
C ASP A 245 -28.03 41.49 -36.25
N ASP A 246 -29.28 41.80 -36.61
CA ASP A 246 -30.46 40.95 -36.42
C ASP A 246 -30.75 40.56 -34.94
N ILE A 247 -30.34 41.42 -34.01
CA ILE A 247 -30.50 41.24 -32.56
C ILE A 247 -31.22 42.44 -31.93
N MET A 248 -32.15 42.15 -31.02
CA MET A 248 -32.89 43.12 -30.20
C MET A 248 -32.70 42.79 -28.71
N PHE A 249 -32.65 43.82 -27.86
CA PHE A 249 -32.61 43.66 -26.40
C PHE A 249 -33.80 44.33 -25.73
N ILE A 250 -34.49 43.59 -24.86
CA ILE A 250 -35.58 44.11 -24.03
C ILE A 250 -35.23 43.84 -22.57
N LYS A 251 -35.16 44.90 -21.76
CA LYS A 251 -35.06 44.80 -20.31
C LYS A 251 -36.43 44.92 -19.68
N ALA A 252 -36.67 44.12 -18.65
CA ALA A 252 -37.82 44.24 -17.80
C ALA A 252 -37.40 44.27 -16.33
N ILE A 253 -38.07 45.08 -15.54
CA ILE A 253 -37.77 45.34 -14.14
C ILE A 253 -39.07 45.27 -13.35
N VAL A 254 -39.07 44.49 -12.28
CA VAL A 254 -40.11 44.50 -11.25
C VAL A 254 -39.52 45.08 -9.97
N ASP A 255 -40.17 46.12 -9.46
CA ASP A 255 -39.68 46.90 -8.32
C ASP A 255 -40.11 46.25 -6.98
N PHE A 256 -39.14 45.78 -6.19
CA PHE A 256 -39.34 45.08 -4.91
C PHE A 256 -38.80 45.85 -3.69
N ASP A 257 -38.38 47.11 -3.84
CA ASP A 257 -37.61 47.87 -2.83
C ASP A 257 -38.41 48.30 -1.56
N GLU A 258 -39.65 47.83 -1.37
CA GLU A 258 -40.47 48.14 -0.19
C GLU A 258 -40.32 47.13 1.00
N LEU A 259 -39.28 46.27 1.07
CA LEU A 259 -39.05 45.32 2.20
C LEU A 259 -37.63 45.38 2.82
N PRO A 260 -37.45 45.43 4.18
CA PRO A 260 -36.14 45.59 4.84
C PRO A 260 -35.25 44.32 4.87
N LYS A 261 -33.95 44.48 4.55
CA LYS A 261 -32.94 43.43 4.26
C LYS A 261 -32.14 42.85 5.45
N SER A 262 -32.67 42.68 6.67
CA SER A 262 -31.83 42.27 7.83
C SER A 262 -32.00 40.84 8.39
N LEU A 263 -32.68 39.90 7.74
CA LEU A 263 -32.89 38.56 8.33
C LEU A 263 -32.98 37.41 7.29
N VAL A 264 -31.86 36.83 6.84
CA VAL A 264 -31.84 35.42 6.35
C VAL A 264 -30.46 34.76 6.58
N PRO A 265 -30.37 33.58 7.23
CA PRO A 265 -29.13 32.78 7.32
C PRO A 265 -28.76 32.07 6.01
N TYR A 266 -27.46 31.99 5.68
CA TYR A 266 -26.93 31.32 4.48
C TYR A 266 -26.88 29.79 4.65
N LYS A 267 -27.27 29.03 3.61
CA LYS A 267 -27.36 27.56 3.63
C LYS A 267 -26.64 26.96 2.41
N LEU A 268 -25.55 26.22 2.63
CA LEU A 268 -24.85 25.50 1.57
C LEU A 268 -25.53 24.15 1.32
N SER A 269 -26.09 23.96 0.13
CA SER A 269 -26.73 22.71 -0.29
C SER A 269 -25.83 22.02 -1.30
N LEU A 270 -25.31 20.84 -0.95
CA LEU A 270 -24.44 20.06 -1.82
C LEU A 270 -25.28 19.23 -2.79
N ASN A 271 -24.89 19.19 -4.05
CA ASN A 271 -25.53 18.36 -5.07
C ASN A 271 -24.95 16.94 -4.99
N PRO A 272 -25.75 15.92 -4.62
CA PRO A 272 -25.26 14.54 -4.49
C PRO A 272 -24.78 13.91 -5.80
N GLY A 273 -25.12 14.48 -6.96
CA GLY A 273 -24.65 14.01 -8.26
C GLY A 273 -23.23 14.46 -8.64
N LEU A 274 -22.56 15.29 -7.82
CA LEU A 274 -21.19 15.72 -8.08
C LEU A 274 -20.17 14.67 -7.60
N PRO A 275 -19.02 14.52 -8.28
CA PRO A 275 -17.92 13.69 -7.77
C PRO A 275 -17.52 14.12 -6.35
N ILE A 276 -17.21 13.14 -5.49
CA ILE A 276 -16.87 13.34 -4.07
C ILE A 276 -15.78 14.42 -3.87
N LEU A 277 -14.74 14.40 -4.72
CA LEU A 277 -13.63 15.36 -4.71
C LEU A 277 -14.06 16.79 -5.00
N ILE A 278 -15.06 17.00 -5.86
CA ILE A 278 -15.60 18.33 -6.17
C ILE A 278 -16.45 18.83 -5.01
N GLN A 279 -17.27 17.95 -4.43
CA GLN A 279 -18.03 18.29 -3.23
C GLN A 279 -17.09 18.67 -2.07
N GLN A 280 -16.02 17.90 -1.88
CA GLN A 280 -14.97 18.17 -0.89
C GLN A 280 -14.30 19.53 -1.10
N GLU A 281 -13.87 19.84 -2.33
CA GLU A 281 -13.21 21.10 -2.64
C GLU A 281 -14.14 22.30 -2.48
N TRP A 282 -15.44 22.17 -2.77
CA TRP A 282 -16.42 23.22 -2.56
C TRP A 282 -16.67 23.49 -1.08
N ILE A 283 -16.78 22.44 -0.27
CA ILE A 283 -16.92 22.60 1.17
C ILE A 283 -15.65 23.21 1.75
N ARG A 284 -14.47 22.78 1.30
CA ARG A 284 -13.18 23.36 1.70
C ARG A 284 -13.14 24.85 1.42
N ARG A 285 -13.40 25.27 0.18
CA ARG A 285 -13.36 26.70 -0.21
C ARG A 285 -14.37 27.56 0.53
N GLU A 286 -15.62 27.11 0.65
CA GLU A 286 -16.66 27.89 1.34
C GLU A 286 -16.40 27.94 2.85
N SER A 287 -15.91 26.84 3.45
CA SER A 287 -15.53 26.85 4.86
C SER A 287 -14.33 27.76 5.14
N GLU A 288 -13.30 27.77 4.29
CA GLU A 288 -12.16 28.70 4.38
C GLU A 288 -12.60 30.17 4.26
N LYS A 289 -13.49 30.47 3.32
CA LYS A 289 -14.04 31.81 3.13
C LYS A 289 -14.83 32.27 4.37
N ARG A 290 -15.70 31.42 4.91
CA ARG A 290 -16.53 31.77 6.09
C ARG A 290 -15.71 31.87 7.36
N ALA A 291 -14.62 31.11 7.48
CA ALA A 291 -13.65 31.23 8.56
C ALA A 291 -13.01 32.62 8.59
N GLN A 292 -12.62 33.16 7.43
CA GLN A 292 -12.09 34.52 7.30
C GLN A 292 -13.14 35.58 7.69
N GLU A 293 -14.42 35.34 7.37
CA GLU A 293 -15.52 36.27 7.63
C GLU A 293 -16.16 36.13 9.03
N LYS A 294 -15.74 35.15 9.85
CA LYS A 294 -16.37 34.77 11.14
C LYS A 294 -17.89 34.52 11.03
N LEU A 295 -18.33 33.89 9.94
CA LEU A 295 -19.75 33.62 9.68
C LEU A 295 -20.11 32.15 9.91
N LEU A 296 -21.35 31.92 10.37
CA LEU A 296 -21.89 30.60 10.69
C LEU A 296 -22.11 29.78 9.42
N LEU A 297 -21.59 28.54 9.37
CA LEU A 297 -21.81 27.64 8.23
C LEU A 297 -22.89 26.60 8.56
N HIS A 298 -23.89 26.52 7.67
CA HIS A 298 -24.93 25.50 7.72
C HIS A 298 -24.70 24.49 6.58
N LEU A 299 -24.34 23.26 6.95
CA LEU A 299 -24.21 22.14 6.01
C LEU A 299 -25.46 21.25 6.07
N LYS A 300 -26.01 20.96 4.89
CA LYS A 300 -27.08 19.96 4.70
C LYS A 300 -26.60 18.94 3.68
N PHE A 301 -26.45 17.69 4.13
CA PHE A 301 -26.08 16.57 3.28
C PHE A 301 -27.35 15.86 2.80
N ASN A 302 -27.44 15.56 1.50
CA ASN A 302 -28.56 14.81 0.92
C ASN A 302 -28.01 13.49 0.35
N ASN A 303 -28.20 12.37 1.04
CA ASN A 303 -28.02 10.99 0.53
C ASN A 303 -26.67 10.66 -0.14
N ALA A 304 -25.54 11.17 0.36
CA ALA A 304 -24.22 10.78 -0.12
C ALA A 304 -23.26 10.56 1.05
N GLU A 305 -22.40 9.56 0.92
CA GLU A 305 -21.22 9.33 1.76
C GLU A 305 -20.26 10.49 1.54
N ILE A 306 -19.94 11.29 2.56
CA ILE A 306 -19.14 12.51 2.40
C ILE A 306 -18.10 12.60 3.52
N ASP A 307 -16.85 12.33 3.17
CA ASP A 307 -15.68 12.75 3.95
C ASP A 307 -15.47 14.25 3.73
N CYS A 308 -15.56 15.06 4.79
CA CYS A 308 -15.48 16.51 4.68
C CYS A 308 -14.62 17.13 5.78
N THR A 309 -13.68 17.99 5.40
CA THR A 309 -12.89 18.81 6.32
C THR A 309 -13.49 20.22 6.43
N ILE A 310 -13.80 20.68 7.64
CA ILE A 310 -14.51 21.93 7.92
C ILE A 310 -13.60 22.88 8.71
N TYR A 311 -13.43 24.11 8.19
CA TYR A 311 -12.51 25.12 8.75
C TYR A 311 -13.19 26.28 9.51
N THR A 312 -14.49 26.18 9.87
CA THR A 312 -15.28 27.34 10.38
C THR A 312 -15.46 27.39 11.90
N ASN A 313 -15.59 28.61 12.47
CA ASN A 313 -15.68 28.79 13.93
C ASN A 313 -17.03 28.45 14.57
N ASP A 314 -18.12 28.55 13.81
CA ASP A 314 -19.47 28.21 14.26
C ASP A 314 -20.13 27.34 13.18
N LEU A 315 -20.26 26.04 13.47
CA LEU A 315 -20.94 25.08 12.61
C LEU A 315 -22.26 24.65 13.24
N LYS A 316 -23.35 24.71 12.46
CA LYS A 316 -24.61 24.06 12.83
C LYS A 316 -25.00 23.09 11.72
N ILE A 317 -24.82 21.80 12.00
CA ILE A 317 -25.24 20.72 11.11
C ILE A 317 -26.72 20.45 11.34
N ILE A 318 -27.55 20.59 10.30
CA ILE A 318 -29.02 20.59 10.43
C ILE A 318 -29.64 19.24 10.05
N ASN A 319 -28.99 18.44 9.20
CA ASN A 319 -29.52 17.14 8.76
C ASN A 319 -28.39 16.22 8.27
N LEU A 320 -28.25 15.03 8.88
CA LEU A 320 -27.32 13.98 8.49
C LEU A 320 -28.13 12.70 8.24
N ASN A 321 -28.21 12.28 6.98
CA ASN A 321 -28.86 11.02 6.57
C ASN A 321 -27.87 9.82 6.70
N PRO A 322 -28.31 8.55 6.60
CA PRO A 322 -27.70 7.38 7.28
C PRO A 322 -26.42 6.79 6.69
N PHE A 323 -25.61 7.56 5.97
CA PHE A 323 -24.36 7.05 5.41
C PHE A 323 -23.16 7.89 5.85
N TYR A 324 -22.10 7.18 6.23
CA TYR A 324 -20.72 7.59 6.54
C TYR A 324 -20.43 9.08 6.32
N VAL A 325 -20.21 9.81 7.43
CA VAL A 325 -19.77 11.21 7.39
C VAL A 325 -18.56 11.36 8.31
N SER A 326 -17.34 11.27 7.77
CA SER A 326 -16.15 11.69 8.50
C SER A 326 -16.04 13.22 8.49
N LEU A 327 -16.04 13.85 9.66
CA LEU A 327 -15.97 15.29 9.83
C LEU A 327 -14.61 15.70 10.40
N ASN A 328 -13.69 16.18 9.57
CA ASN A 328 -12.37 16.61 10.05
C ASN A 328 -12.38 18.11 10.39
N PHE A 329 -11.92 18.51 11.58
CA PHE A 329 -11.92 19.92 12.01
C PHE A 329 -10.49 20.46 12.23
N TYR A 330 -10.30 21.79 12.14
CA TYR A 330 -9.01 22.50 12.25
C TYR A 330 -9.09 23.70 13.23
N PRO A 331 -7.95 24.20 13.77
CA PRO A 331 -7.80 24.72 15.14
C PRO A 331 -8.37 26.13 15.42
N SER A 332 -9.22 26.68 14.55
CA SER A 332 -9.84 27.99 14.78
C SER A 332 -11.26 27.91 15.39
N SER A 333 -11.86 26.72 15.46
CA SER A 333 -13.26 26.56 15.88
C SER A 333 -13.46 26.37 17.39
N THR A 334 -14.37 27.17 17.96
CA THR A 334 -14.61 27.24 19.42
C THR A 334 -15.73 26.33 19.94
N SER A 335 -16.68 25.86 19.11
CA SER A 335 -17.65 24.83 19.51
C SER A 335 -18.46 24.27 18.33
N ILE A 336 -18.74 22.95 18.32
CA ILE A 336 -19.56 22.29 17.28
C ILE A 336 -20.97 22.01 17.81
N LYS A 337 -22.04 22.67 17.33
CA LYS A 337 -23.43 22.36 17.71
C LYS A 337 -24.09 21.38 16.73
N LEU A 338 -24.32 20.14 17.19
CA LEU A 338 -25.06 19.11 16.46
C LEU A 338 -26.55 19.21 16.81
N ASN A 339 -27.44 19.18 15.80
CA ASN A 339 -28.89 19.10 16.01
C ASN A 339 -29.36 17.64 16.07
N TYR A 340 -30.40 17.40 16.86
CA TYR A 340 -31.01 16.12 17.20
C TYR A 340 -31.38 15.28 15.95
N GLU A 341 -31.13 13.96 16.03
CA GLU A 341 -31.52 12.89 15.08
C GLU A 341 -30.61 12.57 13.89
N SER A 342 -29.29 12.64 14.07
CA SER A 342 -28.34 12.22 13.02
C SER A 342 -28.04 10.71 13.05
N GLN A 343 -28.14 10.06 11.90
CA GLN A 343 -27.81 8.64 11.64
C GLN A 343 -26.30 8.40 11.46
N VAL A 344 -25.46 9.19 12.14
CA VAL A 344 -24.00 9.16 11.98
C VAL A 344 -23.43 7.93 12.68
N THR A 345 -22.69 7.11 11.93
CA THR A 345 -21.98 5.91 12.42
C THR A 345 -20.51 6.19 12.72
N ASP A 346 -19.89 7.14 12.04
CA ASP A 346 -18.45 7.43 12.13
C ASP A 346 -18.24 8.91 12.44
N PHE A 347 -17.43 9.24 13.44
CA PHE A 347 -17.16 10.62 13.81
C PHE A 347 -15.72 10.78 14.28
N ASN A 348 -14.95 11.57 13.55
CA ASN A 348 -13.57 11.88 13.89
C ASN A 348 -13.45 13.34 14.32
N ILE A 349 -12.58 13.65 15.26
CA ILE A 349 -12.26 15.03 15.64
C ILE A 349 -10.75 15.16 15.61
N PHE A 350 -10.26 16.19 14.93
CA PHE A 350 -8.84 16.51 14.83
C PHE A 350 -8.56 17.94 15.35
N ASN A 351 -7.32 18.22 15.73
CA ASN A 351 -6.73 19.56 15.83
C ASN A 351 -7.47 20.59 16.71
N ASN A 352 -7.48 20.33 18.01
CA ASN A 352 -7.79 21.25 19.12
C ASN A 352 -9.24 21.75 19.15
N VAL A 353 -10.17 21.02 18.54
CA VAL A 353 -11.60 21.35 18.54
C VAL A 353 -12.31 20.60 19.66
N ASN A 354 -13.02 21.35 20.53
CA ASN A 354 -13.85 20.76 21.55
C ASN A 354 -15.22 20.40 20.97
N PRO A 355 -15.64 19.12 21.03
CA PRO A 355 -17.04 18.80 20.78
C PRO A 355 -17.89 19.60 21.77
N SER A 356 -18.97 20.24 21.29
CA SER A 356 -19.89 20.88 22.23
C SER A 356 -20.54 19.82 23.12
N SER A 357 -21.17 20.27 24.20
CA SER A 357 -21.99 19.40 25.06
C SER A 357 -22.90 18.48 24.25
N ASN A 358 -23.41 18.89 23.09
CA ASN A 358 -24.42 18.15 22.33
C ASN A 358 -23.93 16.89 21.57
N ILE A 359 -22.65 16.49 21.65
CA ILE A 359 -22.16 15.27 20.98
C ILE A 359 -22.92 14.00 21.41
N TYR A 360 -23.48 13.98 22.63
CA TYR A 360 -24.35 12.89 23.12
C TYR A 360 -25.61 12.65 22.28
N CYS A 361 -25.96 13.55 21.35
CA CYS A 361 -27.11 13.37 20.46
C CYS A 361 -26.86 12.31 19.36
N LEU A 362 -25.60 11.89 19.15
CA LEU A 362 -25.18 10.90 18.14
C LEU A 362 -25.41 9.45 18.61
N LYS A 363 -26.66 9.04 18.83
CA LYS A 363 -27.00 7.71 19.40
C LYS A 363 -26.66 6.50 18.51
N ASN A 364 -26.38 6.73 17.22
CA ASN A 364 -26.06 5.68 16.25
C ASN A 364 -24.55 5.51 16.00
N LEU A 365 -23.71 6.20 16.77
CA LEU A 365 -22.27 6.18 16.53
C LEU A 365 -21.67 4.79 16.80
N GLU A 366 -20.94 4.28 15.81
CA GLU A 366 -20.23 3.00 15.83
C GLU A 366 -18.71 3.18 15.93
N ASN A 367 -18.16 4.27 15.36
CA ASN A 367 -16.73 4.59 15.41
C ASN A 367 -16.50 6.05 15.82
N LEU A 368 -15.65 6.26 16.83
CA LEU A 368 -15.30 7.58 17.35
C LEU A 368 -13.78 7.72 17.43
N GLN A 369 -13.22 8.73 16.78
CA GLN A 369 -11.81 9.09 16.91
C GLN A 369 -11.66 10.51 17.46
N LEU A 370 -10.87 10.65 18.52
CA LEU A 370 -10.58 11.92 19.16
C LEU A 370 -9.07 12.15 19.11
N VAL A 371 -8.59 12.89 18.12
CA VAL A 371 -7.15 13.10 17.88
C VAL A 371 -6.79 14.57 18.12
N ASN A 372 -5.85 14.82 19.02
CA ASN A 372 -5.36 16.16 19.36
C ASN A 372 -6.48 17.15 19.69
N THR A 373 -7.56 16.75 20.37
CA THR A 373 -8.65 17.65 20.79
C THR A 373 -8.23 18.56 21.97
N ASN A 374 -9.00 19.61 22.30
CA ASN A 374 -8.75 20.46 23.49
C ASN A 374 -9.58 20.00 24.72
N LEU A 375 -10.09 18.76 24.69
CA LEU A 375 -10.96 18.25 25.74
C LEU A 375 -10.16 18.19 27.04
N THR A 376 -10.74 18.62 28.16
CA THR A 376 -10.12 18.47 29.50
C THR A 376 -10.71 17.29 30.26
N ILE A 377 -11.87 16.80 29.82
CA ILE A 377 -12.59 15.64 30.33
C ILE A 377 -13.19 14.96 29.09
N LEU A 378 -13.19 13.62 29.08
CA LEU A 378 -13.95 12.87 28.10
C LEU A 378 -15.42 13.34 28.09
N PRO A 379 -16.05 13.56 26.93
CA PRO A 379 -17.48 13.86 26.87
C PRO A 379 -18.29 12.75 27.53
N ASP A 380 -19.56 13.04 27.89
CA ASP A 380 -20.48 12.06 28.47
C ASP A 380 -20.80 10.93 27.47
N ILE A 381 -19.87 9.97 27.38
CA ILE A 381 -19.83 8.88 26.40
C ILE A 381 -20.93 7.84 26.61
N LYS A 382 -21.62 7.85 27.77
CA LYS A 382 -22.67 6.87 28.10
C LYS A 382 -23.78 6.76 27.07
N ASN A 383 -23.98 7.79 26.24
CA ASN A 383 -25.03 7.82 25.22
C ASN A 383 -24.65 7.08 23.92
N PHE A 384 -23.39 6.65 23.74
CA PHE A 384 -22.90 5.97 22.54
C PHE A 384 -23.04 4.45 22.62
N GLN A 385 -24.25 3.96 22.82
CA GLN A 385 -24.54 2.53 23.08
C GLN A 385 -24.21 1.58 21.90
N LYS A 386 -24.10 2.11 20.68
CA LYS A 386 -23.70 1.34 19.48
C LYS A 386 -22.19 1.40 19.18
N LEU A 387 -21.41 2.12 20.00
CA LEU A 387 -20.00 2.36 19.70
C LEU A 387 -19.22 1.05 19.76
N THR A 388 -18.58 0.68 18.65
CA THR A 388 -17.74 -0.50 18.49
C THR A 388 -16.26 -0.15 18.46
N SER A 389 -15.89 1.07 18.05
CA SER A 389 -14.51 1.55 18.02
C SER A 389 -14.35 2.92 18.66
N LEU A 390 -13.39 3.03 19.57
CA LEU A 390 -13.00 4.28 20.21
C LEU A 390 -11.47 4.43 20.13
N LEU A 391 -11.03 5.49 19.46
CA LEU A 391 -9.64 5.92 19.45
C LEU A 391 -9.52 7.28 20.12
N ILE A 392 -8.56 7.42 21.03
CA ILE A 392 -8.22 8.70 21.64
C ILE A 392 -6.70 8.91 21.51
N GLN A 393 -6.29 10.01 20.88
CA GLN A 393 -4.91 10.42 20.72
C GLN A 393 -4.72 11.87 21.17
N SER A 394 -3.70 12.15 21.99
CA SER A 394 -3.71 13.35 22.83
C SER A 394 -2.34 13.94 23.25
N ASP A 395 -1.70 14.77 22.44
CA ASP A 395 -0.42 15.36 22.87
C ASP A 395 -0.52 16.39 24.03
N ASN A 396 -1.70 16.96 24.30
CA ASN A 396 -1.89 18.11 25.21
C ASN A 396 -2.45 17.76 26.61
N GLY A 397 -2.46 16.49 27.01
CA GLY A 397 -2.93 16.07 28.34
C GLY A 397 -4.46 16.10 28.51
N ILE A 398 -5.18 15.68 27.46
CA ILE A 398 -6.63 15.84 27.22
C ILE A 398 -7.53 15.10 28.21
N ILE A 399 -7.04 14.01 28.75
CA ILE A 399 -7.77 13.21 29.73
C ILE A 399 -7.12 13.51 31.07
N GLY A 400 -7.94 13.75 32.09
CA GLY A 400 -7.47 13.86 33.47
C GLY A 400 -6.70 12.60 33.89
N GLN A 401 -6.34 12.50 35.16
CA GLN A 401 -5.58 11.35 35.65
C GLN A 401 -6.28 10.01 35.43
N HIS A 402 -7.62 10.03 35.30
CA HIS A 402 -8.45 8.83 35.17
C HIS A 402 -9.44 8.98 34.01
N LEU A 403 -9.65 7.89 33.26
CA LEU A 403 -10.83 7.79 32.38
C LEU A 403 -12.11 7.69 33.24
N PRO A 404 -13.24 8.22 32.76
CA PRO A 404 -14.51 8.14 33.47
C PRO A 404 -15.02 6.69 33.58
N SER A 405 -15.71 6.37 34.68
CA SER A 405 -16.39 5.07 34.89
C SER A 405 -17.40 4.73 33.78
N GLU A 406 -17.98 5.77 33.16
CA GLU A 406 -18.91 5.72 32.05
C GLU A 406 -18.32 5.04 30.81
N LEU A 407 -16.99 4.85 30.74
CA LEU A 407 -16.37 4.01 29.72
C LEU A 407 -16.96 2.59 29.71
N GLY A 408 -17.26 2.03 30.88
CA GLY A 408 -17.86 0.70 31.01
C GLY A 408 -19.28 0.59 30.47
N GLU A 409 -19.98 1.72 30.26
CA GLU A 409 -21.33 1.74 29.67
C GLU A 409 -21.32 1.50 28.15
N LEU A 410 -20.14 1.51 27.51
CA LEU A 410 -19.96 1.25 26.08
C LEU A 410 -19.94 -0.26 25.78
N ILE A 411 -20.98 -0.99 26.17
CA ILE A 411 -21.01 -2.47 26.15
C ILE A 411 -20.80 -3.12 24.75
N SER A 412 -20.98 -2.36 23.67
CA SER A 412 -20.75 -2.79 22.28
C SER A 412 -19.29 -2.60 21.83
N LEU A 413 -18.44 -1.99 22.67
CA LEU A 413 -17.09 -1.60 22.28
C LEU A 413 -16.22 -2.84 22.05
N SER A 414 -15.66 -2.92 20.84
CA SER A 414 -14.79 -4.01 20.41
C SER A 414 -13.34 -3.56 20.22
N TYR A 415 -13.11 -2.28 19.96
CA TYR A 415 -11.79 -1.69 19.78
C TYR A 415 -11.63 -0.45 20.67
N LEU A 416 -10.64 -0.48 21.56
CA LEU A 416 -10.24 0.67 22.36
C LEU A 416 -8.75 0.94 22.14
N LYS A 417 -8.43 2.14 21.66
CA LYS A 417 -7.04 2.55 21.44
C LYS A 417 -6.77 3.91 22.05
N LEU A 418 -5.73 3.99 22.87
CA LEU A 418 -5.32 5.17 23.62
C LEU A 418 -3.87 5.48 23.28
N PHE A 419 -3.63 6.66 22.69
CA PHE A 419 -2.33 7.09 22.19
C PHE A 419 -1.95 8.46 22.76
N ASP A 420 -0.67 8.62 23.09
CA ASP A 420 -0.05 9.91 23.45
C ASP A 420 -0.65 10.60 24.70
N ILE A 421 -1.40 9.90 25.56
CA ILE A 421 -2.19 10.52 26.65
C ILE A 421 -1.32 10.83 27.89
N LYS A 422 -0.63 11.96 27.89
CA LYS A 422 0.37 12.31 28.92
C LYS A 422 -0.05 12.13 30.40
N ASN A 423 -1.27 12.52 30.74
CA ASN A 423 -1.72 12.60 32.14
C ASN A 423 -2.40 11.34 32.67
N LEU A 424 -2.74 10.37 31.82
CA LEU A 424 -3.52 9.21 32.23
C LEU A 424 -2.68 8.28 33.12
N GLU A 425 -3.20 7.93 34.29
CA GLU A 425 -2.51 7.12 35.31
C GLU A 425 -2.99 5.66 35.33
N ASP A 426 -4.26 5.39 35.02
CA ASP A 426 -4.85 4.06 35.06
C ASP A 426 -6.07 3.89 34.12
N LEU A 427 -6.60 2.65 34.05
CA LEU A 427 -7.90 2.33 33.46
C LEU A 427 -8.95 2.16 34.57
N PRO A 428 -10.23 2.50 34.32
CA PRO A 428 -11.30 2.39 35.30
C PRO A 428 -11.66 0.92 35.55
N ASN A 429 -12.16 0.60 36.74
CA ASN A 429 -12.54 -0.79 37.07
C ASN A 429 -13.72 -1.29 36.21
N GLU A 430 -14.57 -0.37 35.77
CA GLU A 430 -15.73 -0.63 34.90
C GLU A 430 -15.34 -1.07 33.48
N ILE A 431 -14.04 -1.09 33.14
CA ILE A 431 -13.56 -1.72 31.90
C ILE A 431 -14.00 -3.19 31.81
N ASP A 432 -14.26 -3.83 32.95
CA ASP A 432 -14.75 -5.21 33.06
C ASP A 432 -16.16 -5.43 32.47
N HIS A 433 -16.93 -4.36 32.25
CA HIS A 433 -18.21 -4.37 31.55
C HIS A 433 -18.05 -4.48 30.03
N LEU A 434 -16.87 -4.18 29.47
CA LEU A 434 -16.58 -4.21 28.03
C LEU A 434 -16.33 -5.62 27.51
N ILE A 435 -17.26 -6.54 27.76
CA ILE A 435 -17.10 -7.97 27.47
C ILE A 435 -16.94 -8.29 25.97
N GLN A 436 -17.28 -7.36 25.06
CA GLN A 436 -17.10 -7.49 23.61
C GLN A 436 -15.72 -7.00 23.11
N LEU A 437 -14.88 -6.46 24.01
CA LEU A 437 -13.60 -5.89 23.66
C LEU A 437 -12.67 -6.96 23.08
N ARG A 438 -12.18 -6.72 21.86
CA ARG A 438 -11.26 -7.60 21.11
C ARG A 438 -9.87 -7.00 21.01
N ILE A 439 -9.75 -5.67 20.97
CA ILE A 439 -8.46 -4.98 20.83
C ILE A 439 -8.37 -3.89 21.90
N LEU A 440 -7.29 -3.94 22.68
CA LEU A 440 -6.88 -2.89 23.60
C LEU A 440 -5.44 -2.48 23.29
N ILE A 441 -5.24 -1.23 22.90
CA ILE A 441 -3.91 -0.67 22.64
C ILE A 441 -3.72 0.55 23.53
N LEU A 442 -2.67 0.52 24.34
CA LEU A 442 -2.18 1.65 25.12
C LEU A 442 -0.77 1.99 24.60
N GLN A 443 -0.59 3.21 24.11
CA GLN A 443 0.68 3.64 23.56
C GLN A 443 1.06 5.06 23.97
N ASN A 444 2.32 5.24 24.39
CA ASN A 444 2.90 6.53 24.76
C ASN A 444 2.07 7.26 25.84
N ILE A 445 1.88 6.58 26.98
CA ILE A 445 1.11 7.09 28.12
C ILE A 445 2.06 7.16 29.33
N PRO A 446 2.89 8.22 29.44
CA PRO A 446 4.04 8.27 30.35
C PRO A 446 3.68 8.12 31.83
N ASN A 447 2.52 8.63 32.26
CA ASN A 447 2.10 8.55 33.66
C ASN A 447 1.36 7.25 34.04
N PHE A 448 1.07 6.39 33.06
CA PHE A 448 0.28 5.18 33.25
C PHE A 448 1.03 4.18 34.11
N ASN A 449 0.50 3.88 35.29
CA ASN A 449 1.19 3.11 36.32
C ASN A 449 0.45 1.84 36.73
N LYS A 450 -0.84 1.70 36.40
CA LYS A 450 -1.66 0.59 36.89
C LYS A 450 -2.70 0.12 35.87
N ILE A 451 -2.78 -1.21 35.74
CA ILE A 451 -3.88 -1.91 35.07
C ILE A 451 -4.77 -2.54 36.17
N PRO A 452 -6.11 -2.40 36.13
CA PRO A 452 -7.00 -2.93 37.16
C PRO A 452 -7.09 -4.47 37.07
N ASP A 453 -6.42 -5.17 38.00
CA ASP A 453 -6.19 -6.62 37.91
C ASP A 453 -7.49 -7.45 37.83
N GLU A 454 -8.38 -7.36 38.82
CA GLU A 454 -9.62 -8.15 38.84
C GLU A 454 -10.52 -7.85 37.63
N SER A 455 -10.63 -6.58 37.26
CA SER A 455 -11.47 -6.10 36.16
C SER A 455 -11.03 -6.63 34.81
N MET A 456 -9.71 -6.56 34.53
CA MET A 456 -9.15 -7.05 33.28
C MET A 456 -9.49 -8.52 33.02
N GLY A 457 -9.50 -9.35 34.07
CA GLY A 457 -9.78 -10.78 34.00
C GLY A 457 -11.14 -11.16 33.38
N LYS A 458 -12.09 -10.22 33.27
CA LYS A 458 -13.40 -10.43 32.63
C LYS A 458 -13.38 -10.26 31.11
N LEU A 459 -12.31 -9.71 30.53
CA LEU A 459 -12.17 -9.45 29.10
C LEU A 459 -11.79 -10.71 28.30
N ILE A 460 -12.58 -11.78 28.44
CA ILE A 460 -12.28 -13.12 27.89
C ILE A 460 -12.26 -13.18 26.35
N ASN A 461 -12.85 -12.18 25.67
CA ASN A 461 -12.90 -12.04 24.21
C ASN A 461 -11.73 -11.21 23.64
N LEU A 462 -10.85 -10.70 24.49
CA LEU A 462 -9.71 -9.89 24.07
C LEU A 462 -8.77 -10.74 23.20
N ARG A 463 -8.44 -10.24 22.00
CA ARG A 463 -7.59 -10.90 20.99
C ARG A 463 -6.24 -10.23 20.85
N VAL A 464 -6.17 -8.91 21.05
CA VAL A 464 -4.94 -8.13 20.95
C VAL A 464 -4.82 -7.23 22.17
N LEU A 465 -3.68 -7.33 22.84
CA LEU A 465 -3.28 -6.43 23.92
C LEU A 465 -1.91 -5.85 23.58
N ASN A 466 -1.81 -4.54 23.43
CA ASN A 466 -0.54 -3.87 23.22
C ASN A 466 -0.32 -2.81 24.30
N LEU A 467 0.83 -2.90 24.97
CA LEU A 467 1.27 -2.02 26.04
C LEU A 467 2.62 -1.41 25.62
N ILE A 468 2.58 -0.23 25.02
CA ILE A 468 3.73 0.37 24.33
C ILE A 468 4.05 1.72 24.97
N ASP A 469 5.32 1.98 25.29
CA ASP A 469 5.78 3.26 25.86
C ASP A 469 4.95 3.65 27.11
N LEU A 470 4.93 2.74 28.10
CA LEU A 470 4.28 2.91 29.40
C LEU A 470 5.35 2.88 30.52
N PRO A 471 6.21 3.90 30.62
CA PRO A 471 7.43 3.88 31.44
C PRO A 471 7.18 3.84 32.96
N ASN A 472 5.95 4.00 33.43
CA ASN A 472 5.59 3.85 34.85
C ASN A 472 4.88 2.52 35.15
N LEU A 473 4.49 1.74 34.13
CA LEU A 473 3.81 0.47 34.32
C LEU A 473 4.81 -0.57 34.84
N SER A 474 4.62 -1.02 36.07
CA SER A 474 5.56 -1.90 36.77
C SER A 474 5.10 -3.36 36.88
N THR A 475 3.83 -3.64 36.64
CA THR A 475 3.24 -4.99 36.72
C THR A 475 2.22 -5.23 35.60
N ILE A 476 2.06 -6.49 35.23
CA ILE A 476 0.96 -7.00 34.39
C ILE A 476 -0.10 -7.61 35.34
N PRO A 477 -1.40 -7.50 35.04
CA PRO A 477 -2.45 -8.11 35.85
C PRO A 477 -2.26 -9.64 35.97
N SER A 478 -2.37 -10.18 37.19
CA SER A 478 -2.30 -11.62 37.45
C SER A 478 -3.45 -12.40 36.81
N THR A 479 -4.55 -11.72 36.50
CA THR A 479 -5.68 -12.27 35.75
C THR A 479 -5.44 -12.40 34.24
N ILE A 480 -4.28 -11.99 33.70
CA ILE A 480 -3.98 -12.10 32.27
C ILE A 480 -4.19 -13.54 31.74
N LYS A 481 -3.93 -14.55 32.57
CA LYS A 481 -4.19 -15.98 32.31
C LYS A 481 -5.63 -16.32 31.91
N ASN A 482 -6.58 -15.42 32.20
CA ASN A 482 -7.99 -15.60 31.85
C ASN A 482 -8.28 -15.20 30.38
N PHE A 483 -7.34 -14.60 29.65
CA PHE A 483 -7.57 -14.14 28.26
C PHE A 483 -7.47 -15.31 27.27
N GLN A 484 -8.49 -16.16 27.29
CA GLN A 484 -8.52 -17.39 26.48
C GLN A 484 -8.52 -17.13 24.96
N SER A 485 -8.99 -15.95 24.53
CA SER A 485 -9.05 -15.54 23.12
C SER A 485 -7.86 -14.71 22.65
N LEU A 486 -6.88 -14.43 23.52
CA LEU A 486 -5.75 -13.56 23.21
C LEU A 486 -4.88 -14.22 22.17
N ILE A 487 -4.61 -13.56 21.04
CA ILE A 487 -3.82 -14.07 19.92
C ILE A 487 -2.46 -13.37 19.85
N GLN A 488 -2.43 -12.09 20.19
CA GLN A 488 -1.25 -11.24 20.16
C GLN A 488 -1.11 -10.47 21.46
N PHE A 489 0.11 -10.46 22.00
CA PHE A 489 0.47 -9.65 23.14
C PHE A 489 1.81 -8.93 22.88
N GLU A 490 1.81 -7.60 23.04
CA GLU A 490 3.01 -6.77 22.94
C GLU A 490 3.25 -5.97 24.23
N ILE A 491 4.49 -6.01 24.72
CA ILE A 491 4.99 -5.19 25.82
C ILE A 491 6.26 -4.47 25.38
N THR A 492 6.16 -3.16 25.19
CA THR A 492 7.25 -2.34 24.71
C THR A 492 7.51 -1.17 25.66
N ASN A 493 8.76 -0.97 26.07
CA ASN A 493 9.20 0.19 26.87
C ASN A 493 8.34 0.42 28.13
N THR A 494 8.33 -0.56 29.03
CA THR A 494 7.67 -0.51 30.33
C THR A 494 8.68 -0.62 31.48
N ASN A 495 8.21 -0.41 32.71
CA ASN A 495 8.99 -0.57 33.94
C ASN A 495 8.76 -1.94 34.60
N ILE A 496 8.43 -2.96 33.80
CA ILE A 496 8.23 -4.32 34.29
C ILE A 496 9.60 -4.96 34.55
N LYS A 497 9.84 -5.35 35.80
CA LYS A 497 11.08 -6.01 36.20
C LYS A 497 11.07 -7.52 35.96
N ASN A 498 9.94 -8.16 36.23
CA ASN A 498 9.74 -9.61 36.06
C ASN A 498 8.45 -9.83 35.28
N LEU A 499 8.52 -10.63 34.21
CA LEU A 499 7.36 -10.98 33.40
C LEU A 499 7.08 -12.47 33.50
N GLU A 500 5.93 -12.80 34.09
CA GLU A 500 5.44 -14.17 34.23
C GLU A 500 4.15 -14.34 33.44
N LEU A 501 4.14 -15.25 32.47
CA LEU A 501 2.99 -15.55 31.63
C LEU A 501 2.69 -17.05 31.71
N GLU A 502 1.47 -17.39 32.12
CA GLU A 502 1.02 -18.76 32.30
C GLU A 502 -0.35 -18.99 31.63
N ASN A 503 -0.51 -20.13 30.94
CA ASN A 503 -1.80 -20.64 30.46
C ASN A 503 -2.57 -19.73 29.47
N LEU A 504 -1.90 -18.87 28.71
CA LEU A 504 -2.51 -18.09 27.61
C LEU A 504 -2.68 -18.98 26.38
N ASN A 505 -3.62 -19.93 26.45
CA ASN A 505 -3.78 -21.00 25.47
C ASN A 505 -4.13 -20.51 24.05
N GLY A 506 -4.70 -19.31 23.90
CA GLY A 506 -4.98 -18.71 22.60
C GLY A 506 -3.77 -18.00 21.95
N LEU A 507 -2.74 -17.67 22.75
CA LEU A 507 -1.69 -16.74 22.34
C LEU A 507 -0.83 -17.36 21.25
N SER A 508 -0.73 -16.68 20.12
CA SER A 508 0.04 -17.13 18.96
C SER A 508 1.36 -16.36 18.78
N THR A 509 1.35 -15.08 19.16
CA THR A 509 2.49 -14.16 18.98
C THR A 509 2.73 -13.35 20.24
N LEU A 510 3.98 -13.32 20.69
CA LEU A 510 4.42 -12.54 21.85
C LEU A 510 5.60 -11.65 21.47
N THR A 511 5.46 -10.35 21.72
CA THR A 511 6.50 -9.35 21.44
C THR A 511 6.88 -8.61 22.71
N ILE A 512 8.18 -8.56 23.02
CA ILE A 512 8.73 -7.91 24.22
C ILE A 512 9.91 -7.04 23.81
N LYS A 513 9.73 -5.71 23.78
CA LYS A 513 10.73 -4.79 23.22
C LYS A 513 11.13 -3.68 24.19
N SER A 514 12.41 -3.35 24.23
CA SER A 514 12.92 -2.14 24.88
C SER A 514 12.53 -1.98 26.37
N ASN A 515 12.30 -3.06 27.11
CA ASN A 515 12.00 -2.98 28.54
C ASN A 515 13.33 -2.90 29.30
N SER A 516 13.76 -1.67 29.60
CA SER A 516 15.13 -1.36 30.03
C SER A 516 15.51 -1.94 31.40
N ILE A 517 14.54 -2.31 32.24
CA ILE A 517 14.78 -2.90 33.57
C ILE A 517 14.32 -4.34 33.71
N LEU A 518 13.83 -4.97 32.63
CA LEU A 518 13.31 -6.34 32.65
C LEU A 518 14.46 -7.32 32.89
N GLN A 519 14.39 -8.09 33.96
CA GLN A 519 15.42 -9.03 34.41
C GLN A 519 15.05 -10.50 34.17
N THR A 520 13.77 -10.85 34.27
CA THR A 520 13.31 -12.23 34.10
C THR A 520 12.06 -12.30 33.22
N ILE A 521 12.04 -13.33 32.36
CA ILE A 521 10.87 -13.73 31.59
C ILE A 521 10.64 -15.23 31.83
N GLU A 522 9.43 -15.58 32.26
CA GLU A 522 8.99 -16.96 32.44
C GLU A 522 7.69 -17.18 31.67
N ILE A 523 7.72 -18.12 30.71
CA ILE A 523 6.59 -18.43 29.84
C ILE A 523 6.26 -19.92 29.97
N VAL A 524 5.08 -20.20 30.49
CA VAL A 524 4.69 -21.55 30.93
C VAL A 524 3.35 -21.93 30.33
N ASN A 525 3.25 -23.17 29.82
CA ASN A 525 2.00 -23.77 29.32
C ASN A 525 1.30 -22.94 28.22
N MET A 526 2.02 -22.57 27.16
CA MET A 526 1.44 -21.85 26.01
C MET A 526 1.29 -22.79 24.82
N LEU A 527 0.12 -23.39 24.67
CA LEU A 527 -0.10 -24.48 23.72
C LEU A 527 -0.10 -24.02 22.25
N LEU A 528 -0.54 -22.80 21.96
CA LEU A 528 -0.64 -22.25 20.59
C LEU A 528 0.43 -21.19 20.25
N LEU A 529 1.35 -20.90 21.17
CA LEU A 529 2.36 -19.87 20.97
C LEU A 529 3.33 -20.30 19.88
N ALA A 530 3.24 -19.64 18.74
CA ALA A 530 3.97 -20.00 17.52
C ALA A 530 5.24 -19.17 17.33
N SER A 531 5.25 -17.92 17.79
CA SER A 531 6.36 -16.99 17.61
C SER A 531 6.58 -16.09 18.83
N ILE A 532 7.85 -15.92 19.21
CA ILE A 532 8.31 -15.03 20.28
C ILE A 532 9.39 -14.10 19.72
N GLU A 533 9.22 -12.79 19.94
CA GLU A 533 10.18 -11.74 19.60
C GLU A 533 10.60 -10.96 20.85
N ILE A 534 11.89 -10.99 21.21
CA ILE A 534 12.44 -10.33 22.40
C ILE A 534 13.59 -9.41 21.98
N GLN A 535 13.38 -8.08 22.03
CA GLN A 535 14.37 -7.12 21.55
C GLN A 535 14.74 -6.05 22.56
N ASN A 536 15.99 -5.62 22.59
CA ASN A 536 16.46 -4.46 23.37
C ASN A 536 16.16 -4.55 24.89
N ASN A 537 16.01 -5.74 25.47
CA ASN A 537 15.81 -5.91 26.91
C ASN A 537 17.18 -6.10 27.58
N ASN A 538 17.96 -5.03 27.64
CA ASN A 538 19.38 -5.09 27.96
C ASN A 538 19.70 -5.64 29.36
N GLU A 539 18.77 -5.53 30.30
CA GLU A 539 18.90 -6.03 31.68
C GLU A 539 18.44 -7.49 31.86
N LEU A 540 17.96 -8.15 30.79
CA LEU A 540 17.42 -9.50 30.86
C LEU A 540 18.51 -10.51 31.25
N LEU A 541 18.33 -11.16 32.40
CA LEU A 541 19.25 -12.15 32.95
C LEU A 541 18.78 -13.59 32.69
N THR A 542 17.48 -13.82 32.78
CA THR A 542 16.89 -15.17 32.72
C THR A 542 15.70 -15.22 31.79
N LEU A 543 15.71 -16.19 30.87
CA LEU A 543 14.57 -16.53 30.01
C LEU A 543 14.28 -18.02 30.16
N LYS A 544 13.07 -18.36 30.59
CA LYS A 544 12.63 -19.75 30.80
C LYS A 544 11.38 -20.06 30.00
N PHE A 545 11.39 -21.25 29.43
CA PHE A 545 10.29 -21.81 28.68
C PHE A 545 9.88 -23.15 29.30
N GLN A 546 8.59 -23.35 29.51
CA GLN A 546 8.07 -24.63 29.95
C GLN A 546 6.81 -24.98 29.15
N ASN A 547 6.81 -26.18 28.56
CA ASN A 547 5.64 -26.77 27.90
C ASN A 547 5.08 -25.91 26.75
N LEU A 548 5.93 -25.60 25.77
CA LEU A 548 5.60 -24.81 24.57
C LEU A 548 5.44 -25.73 23.34
N SER A 549 4.26 -26.31 23.16
CA SER A 549 4.04 -27.35 22.15
C SER A 549 4.00 -26.85 20.70
N SER A 550 3.85 -25.55 20.45
CA SER A 550 3.70 -24.99 19.09
C SER A 550 4.78 -23.98 18.69
N LEU A 551 5.77 -23.71 19.55
CA LEU A 551 6.75 -22.67 19.30
C LEU A 551 7.63 -23.02 18.10
N SER A 552 7.43 -22.31 16.99
CA SER A 552 8.12 -22.53 15.72
C SER A 552 9.25 -21.53 15.48
N SER A 553 9.16 -20.34 16.06
CA SER A 553 10.11 -19.25 15.82
C SER A 553 10.46 -18.49 17.09
N LEU A 554 11.75 -18.30 17.34
CA LEU A 554 12.29 -17.49 18.42
C LEU A 554 13.30 -16.47 17.88
N THR A 555 13.00 -15.19 18.02
CA THR A 555 13.89 -14.10 17.61
C THR A 555 14.29 -13.26 18.82
N MET A 556 15.60 -13.10 19.02
CA MET A 556 16.14 -12.31 20.13
C MET A 556 17.23 -11.35 19.65
N LEU A 557 16.99 -10.05 19.77
CA LEU A 557 17.90 -9.00 19.34
C LEU A 557 18.33 -8.13 20.54
N SER A 558 19.62 -7.89 20.72
CA SER A 558 20.13 -6.92 21.70
C SER A 558 19.61 -7.14 23.14
N ASN A 559 19.72 -8.36 23.68
CA ASN A 559 19.46 -8.65 25.11
C ASN A 559 20.79 -8.82 25.85
N SER A 560 21.44 -7.67 26.10
CA SER A 560 22.87 -7.63 26.36
C SER A 560 23.37 -8.49 27.53
N LYS A 561 22.57 -8.68 28.60
CA LYS A 561 22.98 -9.43 29.81
C LYS A 561 22.61 -10.90 29.81
N LEU A 562 21.87 -11.39 28.81
CA LEU A 562 21.47 -12.79 28.74
C LEU A 562 22.70 -13.65 28.39
N THR A 563 22.98 -14.66 29.21
CA THR A 563 24.21 -15.48 29.11
C THR A 563 23.99 -16.85 28.48
N SER A 564 22.80 -17.42 28.64
CA SER A 564 22.44 -18.76 28.17
C SER A 564 20.95 -18.85 27.86
N LEU A 565 20.59 -19.84 27.04
CA LEU A 565 19.22 -20.18 26.71
C LEU A 565 19.02 -21.67 26.92
N ASP A 566 18.04 -22.04 27.74
CA ASP A 566 17.62 -23.43 27.86
C ASP A 566 16.59 -23.73 26.76
N MET A 567 16.96 -24.66 25.88
CA MET A 567 16.13 -25.12 24.77
C MET A 567 15.69 -26.57 24.97
N GLU A 568 15.98 -27.15 26.14
CA GLU A 568 15.53 -28.48 26.51
C GLU A 568 13.99 -28.44 26.55
N ASN A 569 13.35 -29.26 25.71
CA ASN A 569 11.89 -29.40 25.55
C ASN A 569 11.16 -28.46 24.56
N ILE A 570 11.84 -27.79 23.62
CA ILE A 570 11.19 -27.02 22.53
C ILE A 570 11.37 -27.71 21.17
N SER A 571 10.90 -28.96 21.06
CA SER A 571 11.12 -29.81 19.88
C SER A 571 10.44 -29.30 18.58
N THR A 572 9.48 -28.39 18.70
CA THR A 572 8.74 -27.81 17.56
C THR A 572 9.42 -26.62 16.91
N LEU A 573 10.53 -26.13 17.48
CA LEU A 573 11.24 -24.98 16.95
C LEU A 573 11.79 -25.25 15.55
N GLN A 574 11.46 -24.37 14.61
CA GLN A 574 11.92 -24.41 13.22
C GLN A 574 13.01 -23.38 12.94
N THR A 575 12.92 -22.21 13.60
CA THR A 575 13.84 -21.10 13.40
C THR A 575 14.26 -20.47 14.72
N ILE A 576 15.54 -20.14 14.84
CA ILE A 576 16.06 -19.33 15.95
C ILE A 576 17.03 -18.28 15.42
N SER A 577 16.83 -17.03 15.85
CA SER A 577 17.75 -15.94 15.54
C SER A 577 18.17 -15.22 16.82
N LEU A 578 19.48 -15.09 17.01
CA LEU A 578 20.09 -14.36 18.13
C LEU A 578 21.05 -13.31 17.57
N SER A 579 20.76 -12.03 17.74
CA SER A 579 21.65 -10.96 17.26
C SER A 579 21.98 -9.99 18.39
N ASP A 580 23.23 -9.52 18.45
CA ASP A 580 23.70 -8.50 19.42
C ASP A 580 23.48 -8.88 20.91
N ASN A 581 23.42 -10.18 21.23
CA ASN A 581 23.34 -10.69 22.61
C ASN A 581 24.76 -10.86 23.18
N LYS A 582 25.41 -9.75 23.54
CA LYS A 582 26.86 -9.68 23.80
C LYS A 582 27.38 -10.59 24.90
N GLN A 583 26.61 -10.87 25.94
CA GLN A 583 27.02 -11.77 27.05
C GLN A 583 26.73 -13.25 26.80
N PHE A 584 26.08 -13.58 25.68
CA PHE A 584 25.72 -14.95 25.35
C PHE A 584 26.96 -15.76 24.98
N LYS A 585 27.24 -16.84 25.71
CA LYS A 585 28.52 -17.58 25.58
C LYS A 585 28.44 -18.90 24.83
N ILE A 586 27.43 -19.70 25.15
CA ILE A 586 27.34 -21.10 24.72
C ILE A 586 25.91 -21.39 24.29
N ALA A 587 25.76 -22.05 23.14
CA ALA A 587 24.50 -22.66 22.73
C ALA A 587 24.68 -24.16 22.50
N THR A 588 23.76 -24.95 23.05
CA THR A 588 23.69 -26.40 22.84
C THR A 588 22.29 -26.75 22.38
N PHE A 589 22.19 -27.39 21.22
CA PHE A 589 20.92 -27.78 20.62
C PHE A 589 20.85 -29.29 20.52
N LYS A 590 19.95 -29.90 21.28
CA LYS A 590 19.79 -31.35 21.34
C LYS A 590 18.39 -31.77 20.94
N ASN A 591 18.29 -32.80 20.11
CA ASN A 591 17.02 -33.47 19.76
C ASN A 591 15.95 -32.53 19.18
N LEU A 592 16.36 -31.49 18.43
CA LEU A 592 15.45 -30.57 17.75
C LEU A 592 15.17 -31.07 16.33
N SER A 593 14.16 -31.93 16.21
CA SER A 593 13.84 -32.63 14.96
C SER A 593 13.25 -31.72 13.88
N ASN A 594 12.75 -30.53 14.22
CA ASN A 594 12.12 -29.61 13.28
C ASN A 594 12.98 -28.38 12.96
N LEU A 595 14.12 -28.22 13.63
CA LEU A 595 14.95 -27.03 13.50
C LEU A 595 15.58 -26.97 12.11
N ASN A 596 15.16 -26.00 11.31
CA ASN A 596 15.58 -25.86 9.92
C ASN A 596 16.67 -24.78 9.73
N SER A 597 16.60 -23.68 10.50
CA SER A 597 17.44 -22.51 10.28
C SER A 597 17.87 -21.82 11.57
N ILE A 598 19.12 -21.36 11.58
CA ILE A 598 19.73 -20.60 12.67
C ILE A 598 20.45 -19.38 12.11
N ASN A 599 20.22 -18.22 12.72
CA ASN A 599 20.92 -16.99 12.37
C ASN A 599 21.42 -16.25 13.62
N PHE A 600 22.71 -16.40 13.90
CA PHE A 600 23.40 -15.77 15.00
C PHE A 600 24.33 -14.68 14.49
N SER A 601 24.26 -13.47 15.05
CA SER A 601 25.13 -12.37 14.62
C SER A 601 25.56 -11.46 15.76
N PHE A 602 26.77 -10.90 15.66
CA PHE A 602 27.28 -9.91 16.62
C PHE A 602 27.32 -10.41 18.08
N LEU A 603 27.67 -11.68 18.29
CA LEU A 603 27.76 -12.28 19.63
C LEU A 603 29.20 -12.20 20.16
N ALA A 604 29.54 -11.07 20.80
CA ALA A 604 30.91 -10.74 21.20
C ALA A 604 31.58 -11.79 22.12
N ASN A 605 30.83 -12.37 23.08
CA ASN A 605 31.36 -13.37 24.03
C ASN A 605 31.03 -14.82 23.65
N PHE A 606 30.56 -15.08 22.42
CA PHE A 606 30.13 -16.41 22.01
C PHE A 606 31.32 -17.30 21.67
N GLU A 607 31.53 -18.34 22.48
CA GLU A 607 32.72 -19.20 22.45
C GLU A 607 32.48 -20.55 21.77
N SER A 608 31.27 -21.10 21.94
CA SER A 608 30.96 -22.45 21.46
C SER A 608 29.51 -22.66 21.05
N ILE A 609 29.33 -23.45 19.99
CA ILE A 609 28.04 -23.95 19.54
C ILE A 609 28.11 -25.46 19.29
N SER A 610 27.07 -26.19 19.71
CA SER A 610 26.97 -27.62 19.44
C SER A 610 25.56 -28.02 19.02
N PHE A 611 25.50 -28.93 18.06
CA PHE A 611 24.29 -29.53 17.53
C PHE A 611 24.35 -31.05 17.70
N GLU A 612 23.30 -31.62 18.29
CA GLU A 612 23.18 -33.06 18.52
C GLU A 612 21.78 -33.53 18.11
N ASN A 613 21.68 -34.49 17.19
CA ASN A 613 20.42 -35.04 16.70
C ASN A 613 19.45 -33.95 16.20
N THR A 614 19.91 -33.12 15.25
CA THR A 614 19.10 -32.05 14.62
C THR A 614 18.98 -32.32 13.12
N PRO A 615 18.27 -33.39 12.71
CA PRO A 615 18.36 -33.94 11.36
C PRO A 615 17.79 -33.05 10.25
N THR A 616 17.01 -32.02 10.57
CA THR A 616 16.38 -31.13 9.59
C THR A 616 17.11 -29.79 9.41
N LEU A 617 18.19 -29.56 10.18
CA LEU A 617 18.95 -28.32 10.15
C LEU A 617 19.63 -28.17 8.79
N SER A 618 19.20 -27.17 8.02
CA SER A 618 19.64 -26.95 6.64
C SER A 618 20.51 -25.70 6.50
N THR A 619 20.27 -24.69 7.33
CA THR A 619 20.93 -23.38 7.20
C THR A 619 21.43 -22.92 8.55
N VAL A 620 22.73 -22.66 8.65
CA VAL A 620 23.39 -22.13 9.84
C VAL A 620 24.18 -20.91 9.45
N SER A 621 23.85 -19.77 10.01
CA SER A 621 24.64 -18.54 9.91
C SER A 621 25.07 -18.10 11.30
N ILE A 622 26.37 -17.95 11.51
CA ILE A 622 26.98 -17.43 12.73
C ILE A 622 28.01 -16.41 12.32
N THR A 623 27.68 -15.13 12.42
CA THR A 623 28.54 -14.06 11.91
C THR A 623 28.96 -13.07 12.99
N ALA A 624 30.12 -12.43 12.81
CA ALA A 624 30.60 -11.40 13.73
C ALA A 624 30.70 -11.88 15.20
N SER A 625 31.12 -13.12 15.41
CA SER A 625 31.28 -13.75 16.74
C SER A 625 32.75 -14.06 17.00
N SER A 626 33.50 -13.06 17.48
CA SER A 626 34.97 -13.06 17.51
C SER A 626 35.63 -14.11 18.43
N LEU A 627 34.91 -14.65 19.40
CA LEU A 627 35.44 -15.66 20.34
C LEU A 627 35.07 -17.09 19.95
N LEU A 628 34.36 -17.29 18.84
CA LEU A 628 33.88 -18.60 18.44
C LEU A 628 35.06 -19.51 18.07
N LYS A 629 35.24 -20.58 18.86
CA LYS A 629 36.31 -21.57 18.64
C LYS A 629 35.79 -22.98 18.46
N ASN A 630 34.77 -23.34 19.24
CA ASN A 630 34.27 -24.70 19.28
C ASN A 630 32.94 -24.79 18.54
N ILE A 631 32.96 -25.47 17.39
CA ILE A 631 31.77 -25.75 16.59
C ILE A 631 31.67 -27.26 16.49
N SER A 632 30.53 -27.85 16.86
CA SER A 632 30.34 -29.30 16.82
C SER A 632 29.02 -29.66 16.15
N PHE A 633 29.08 -30.66 15.26
CA PHE A 633 27.94 -31.22 14.57
C PHE A 633 27.92 -32.74 14.80
N LEU A 634 26.96 -33.22 15.58
CA LEU A 634 26.75 -34.64 15.85
C LEU A 634 25.37 -35.05 15.33
N ASN A 635 25.34 -35.93 14.32
CA ASN A 635 24.10 -36.37 13.67
C ASN A 635 23.27 -35.19 13.10
N VAL A 636 23.91 -34.42 12.20
CA VAL A 636 23.32 -33.26 11.51
C VAL A 636 23.50 -33.39 9.98
N PRO A 637 22.87 -34.38 9.34
CA PRO A 637 23.14 -34.75 7.94
C PRO A 637 22.66 -33.73 6.89
N SER A 638 21.82 -32.76 7.26
CA SER A 638 21.04 -31.97 6.29
C SER A 638 21.54 -30.55 6.05
N ILE A 639 22.67 -30.13 6.64
CA ILE A 639 23.17 -28.76 6.44
C ILE A 639 23.59 -28.58 4.97
N ILE A 640 22.99 -27.59 4.32
CA ILE A 640 23.24 -27.17 2.94
C ILE A 640 24.01 -25.85 2.92
N ASN A 641 23.67 -24.92 3.83
CA ASN A 641 24.22 -23.58 3.91
C ASN A 641 24.90 -23.34 5.26
N LEU A 642 26.20 -23.00 5.24
CA LEU A 642 26.97 -22.63 6.43
C LEU A 642 27.70 -21.31 6.20
N ASP A 643 27.42 -20.33 7.05
CA ASP A 643 28.12 -19.04 7.08
C ASP A 643 28.76 -18.81 8.44
N LEU A 644 30.09 -18.68 8.47
CA LEU A 644 30.90 -18.36 9.66
C LEU A 644 31.71 -17.07 9.46
N SER A 645 31.16 -16.09 8.76
CA SER A 645 31.85 -14.85 8.42
C SER A 645 32.17 -13.99 9.63
N ARG A 646 33.33 -13.31 9.64
CA ARG A 646 33.72 -12.37 10.71
C ARG A 646 33.85 -13.00 12.10
N CYS A 647 34.17 -14.30 12.18
CA CYS A 647 34.34 -15.03 13.45
C CYS A 647 35.78 -15.08 13.97
N GLN A 648 36.73 -14.41 13.28
CA GLN A 648 38.16 -14.41 13.61
C GLN A 648 38.79 -15.81 13.63
N LEU A 649 38.28 -16.74 12.82
CA LEU A 649 38.80 -18.10 12.73
C LEU A 649 40.23 -18.09 12.17
N THR A 650 41.18 -18.63 12.92
CA THR A 650 42.59 -18.76 12.48
C THR A 650 42.89 -20.10 11.81
N THR A 651 42.08 -21.13 12.08
CA THR A 651 42.17 -22.46 11.50
C THR A 651 40.81 -22.93 11.00
N PHE A 652 40.80 -23.78 9.97
CA PHE A 652 39.56 -24.38 9.48
C PHE A 652 38.94 -25.31 10.55
N PRO A 653 37.65 -25.16 10.92
CA PRO A 653 37.01 -26.04 11.88
C PRO A 653 36.77 -27.46 11.30
N GLU A 654 37.52 -28.47 11.78
CA GLU A 654 37.42 -29.85 11.26
C GLU A 654 36.03 -30.48 11.39
N SER A 655 35.22 -30.04 12.36
CA SER A 655 33.84 -30.52 12.51
C SER A 655 32.96 -30.26 11.28
N ILE A 656 33.28 -29.25 10.47
CA ILE A 656 32.58 -28.94 9.22
C ILE A 656 32.76 -30.09 8.21
N LEU A 657 33.89 -30.82 8.25
CA LEU A 657 34.20 -31.92 7.33
C LEU A 657 33.24 -33.13 7.46
N THR A 658 32.44 -33.16 8.52
CA THR A 658 31.38 -34.15 8.72
C THR A 658 30.11 -33.86 7.90
N LEU A 659 29.93 -32.64 7.39
CA LEU A 659 28.71 -32.16 6.75
C LEU A 659 28.67 -32.53 5.25
N LYS A 660 28.41 -33.81 4.95
CA LYS A 660 28.47 -34.33 3.56
C LYS A 660 27.47 -33.70 2.58
N SER A 661 26.39 -33.08 3.07
CA SER A 661 25.36 -32.41 2.26
C SER A 661 25.65 -30.93 2.01
N LEU A 662 26.78 -30.40 2.51
CA LEU A 662 27.09 -28.97 2.44
C LEU A 662 27.31 -28.53 0.98
N VAL A 663 26.59 -27.48 0.57
CA VAL A 663 26.66 -26.91 -0.78
C VAL A 663 27.29 -25.53 -0.77
N ASN A 664 26.97 -24.72 0.24
CA ASN A 664 27.42 -23.34 0.35
C ASN A 664 28.18 -23.13 1.67
N LEU A 665 29.48 -22.78 1.57
CA LEU A 665 30.35 -22.49 2.71
C LEU A 665 30.92 -21.07 2.61
N ILE A 666 30.53 -20.22 3.54
CA ILE A 666 30.98 -18.83 3.62
C ILE A 666 31.87 -18.67 4.85
N LEU A 667 33.14 -18.35 4.63
CA LEU A 667 34.18 -18.15 5.66
C LEU A 667 34.83 -16.77 5.51
N LYS A 668 34.08 -15.81 4.98
CA LYS A 668 34.54 -14.45 4.64
C LYS A 668 34.95 -13.65 5.88
N VAL A 669 35.99 -12.82 5.75
CA VAL A 669 36.50 -11.96 6.83
C VAL A 669 36.93 -12.78 8.06
N ASN A 670 37.75 -13.81 7.86
CA ASN A 670 38.39 -14.55 8.94
C ASN A 670 39.92 -14.36 8.88
N GLN A 671 40.68 -15.22 9.56
CA GLN A 671 42.15 -15.18 9.61
C GLN A 671 42.76 -16.49 9.09
N LEU A 672 42.03 -17.23 8.25
CA LEU A 672 42.44 -18.52 7.71
C LEU A 672 43.62 -18.35 6.76
N SER A 673 44.61 -19.24 6.86
CA SER A 673 45.78 -19.27 5.97
C SER A 673 45.91 -20.55 5.17
N THR A 674 45.21 -21.62 5.57
CA THR A 674 45.21 -22.93 4.91
C THR A 674 43.82 -23.56 4.95
N LEU A 675 43.59 -24.51 4.04
CA LEU A 675 42.43 -25.41 4.02
C LEU A 675 42.88 -26.85 4.29
N PRO A 676 42.00 -27.76 4.75
CA PRO A 676 42.32 -29.17 4.91
C PRO A 676 42.60 -29.87 3.57
N LEU A 677 43.61 -30.74 3.49
CA LEU A 677 43.94 -31.48 2.26
C LEU A 677 42.83 -32.44 1.79
N THR A 678 41.96 -32.84 2.72
CA THR A 678 40.82 -33.73 2.47
C THR A 678 39.54 -32.99 2.13
N LEU A 679 39.57 -31.65 1.97
CA LEU A 679 38.37 -30.83 1.78
C LEU A 679 37.47 -31.34 0.62
N SER A 680 38.06 -31.74 -0.50
CA SER A 680 37.30 -32.25 -1.66
C SER A 680 36.66 -33.62 -1.42
N THR A 681 37.34 -34.51 -0.69
CA THR A 681 36.78 -35.81 -0.30
C THR A 681 35.74 -35.67 0.81
N ASP A 682 35.92 -34.68 1.68
CA ASP A 682 35.08 -34.51 2.85
C ASP A 682 33.80 -33.73 2.56
N LEU A 683 33.84 -32.75 1.66
CA LEU A 683 32.71 -31.93 1.24
C LEU A 683 32.42 -32.12 -0.26
N PRO A 684 31.98 -33.32 -0.68
CA PRO A 684 31.88 -33.67 -2.11
C PRO A 684 30.81 -32.88 -2.88
N ASN A 685 29.85 -32.27 -2.18
CA ASN A 685 28.74 -31.54 -2.80
C ASN A 685 28.94 -30.02 -2.82
N LEU A 686 30.12 -29.52 -2.41
CA LEU A 686 30.37 -28.09 -2.28
C LEU A 686 30.37 -27.39 -3.64
N GLN A 687 29.52 -26.38 -3.80
CA GLN A 687 29.36 -25.60 -5.02
C GLN A 687 29.77 -24.13 -4.85
N VAL A 688 29.63 -23.56 -3.64
CA VAL A 688 30.01 -22.18 -3.36
C VAL A 688 30.96 -22.14 -2.16
N LEU A 689 32.11 -21.49 -2.35
CA LEU A 689 33.11 -21.29 -1.32
C LEU A 689 33.57 -19.82 -1.32
N ASP A 690 33.25 -19.10 -0.23
CA ASP A 690 33.74 -17.73 -0.02
C ASP A 690 34.79 -17.68 1.08
N LEU A 691 36.02 -17.39 0.67
CA LEU A 691 37.23 -17.24 1.48
C LEU A 691 37.78 -15.82 1.42
N SER A 692 36.98 -14.85 0.94
CA SER A 692 37.42 -13.47 0.79
C SER A 692 37.81 -12.84 2.13
N ARG A 693 38.79 -11.94 2.13
CA ARG A 693 39.30 -11.24 3.33
C ARG A 693 39.83 -12.22 4.39
N ASN A 694 40.74 -13.10 4.00
CA ASN A 694 41.46 -14.02 4.88
C ASN A 694 42.98 -13.77 4.77
N ASN A 695 43.79 -14.70 5.30
CA ASN A 695 45.25 -14.65 5.32
C ASN A 695 45.89 -15.67 4.36
N PHE A 696 45.20 -16.09 3.30
CA PHE A 696 45.75 -17.04 2.33
C PHE A 696 46.93 -16.41 1.57
N GLN A 697 48.03 -17.16 1.46
CA GLN A 697 49.28 -16.73 0.83
C GLN A 697 49.76 -17.75 -0.20
N GLY A 698 50.61 -17.33 -1.13
CA GLY A 698 51.20 -18.25 -2.11
C GLY A 698 50.16 -18.75 -3.11
N ASN A 699 49.91 -20.04 -3.13
CA ASN A 699 48.94 -20.69 -4.00
C ASN A 699 48.06 -21.65 -3.18
N ILE A 700 46.75 -21.63 -3.40
CA ILE A 700 45.78 -22.50 -2.70
C ILE A 700 45.28 -23.68 -3.55
N PHE A 701 45.57 -23.67 -4.85
CA PHE A 701 45.05 -24.64 -5.82
C PHE A 701 45.87 -25.93 -5.90
N GLN A 702 46.89 -26.10 -5.03
CA GLN A 702 47.67 -27.35 -4.91
C GLN A 702 46.98 -28.43 -4.06
N GLN A 703 45.79 -28.15 -3.53
CA GLN A 703 44.98 -29.13 -2.79
C GLN A 703 44.12 -29.94 -3.77
N SER A 704 43.69 -31.14 -3.35
CA SER A 704 42.79 -31.99 -4.15
C SER A 704 41.59 -31.18 -4.68
N PRO A 705 41.31 -31.20 -5.99
CA PRO A 705 40.39 -30.26 -6.62
C PRO A 705 38.94 -30.49 -6.18
N LEU A 706 38.21 -29.39 -5.93
CA LEU A 706 36.77 -29.40 -5.66
C LEU A 706 36.02 -29.41 -7.00
N ILE A 707 35.92 -30.59 -7.62
CA ILE A 707 35.43 -30.75 -9.00
C ILE A 707 33.99 -30.28 -9.24
N TYR A 708 33.16 -30.14 -8.19
CA TYR A 708 31.79 -29.62 -8.27
C TYR A 708 31.66 -28.13 -7.91
N LEU A 709 32.76 -27.47 -7.53
CA LEU A 709 32.76 -26.07 -7.14
C LEU A 709 32.42 -25.18 -8.33
N ARG A 710 31.42 -24.33 -8.19
CA ARG A 710 30.92 -23.41 -9.23
C ARG A 710 31.32 -21.97 -8.94
N GLU A 711 31.39 -21.58 -7.68
CA GLU A 711 31.73 -20.22 -7.29
C GLU A 711 32.82 -20.23 -6.22
N LEU A 712 33.89 -19.50 -6.50
CA LEU A 712 35.03 -19.38 -5.61
C LEU A 712 35.40 -17.90 -5.44
N TYR A 713 35.28 -17.41 -4.20
CA TYR A 713 35.61 -16.04 -3.86
C TYR A 713 36.84 -16.01 -2.95
N LEU A 714 37.89 -15.34 -3.42
CA LEU A 714 39.21 -15.27 -2.79
C LEU A 714 39.72 -13.83 -2.69
N SER A 715 38.84 -12.85 -2.86
CA SER A 715 39.24 -11.45 -2.87
C SER A 715 39.89 -11.03 -1.56
N ASN A 716 40.79 -10.04 -1.59
CA ASN A 716 41.47 -9.51 -0.41
C ASN A 716 42.21 -10.59 0.40
N ASN A 717 43.08 -11.35 -0.27
CA ASN A 717 44.04 -12.26 0.35
C ASN A 717 45.47 -11.82 -0.01
N SER A 718 46.45 -12.72 0.06
CA SER A 718 47.84 -12.47 -0.34
C SER A 718 48.36 -13.56 -1.29
N LEU A 719 47.49 -14.07 -2.17
CA LEU A 719 47.85 -15.07 -3.19
C LEU A 719 48.83 -14.47 -4.21
N VAL A 720 49.82 -15.26 -4.61
CA VAL A 720 50.87 -14.90 -5.58
C VAL A 720 50.73 -15.70 -6.88
N SER A 721 50.18 -16.90 -6.80
CA SER A 721 49.93 -17.80 -7.93
C SER A 721 48.56 -18.46 -7.79
N ILE A 722 48.01 -18.89 -8.94
CA ILE A 722 46.78 -19.67 -9.04
C ILE A 722 47.00 -20.99 -9.80
N ASP A 723 48.23 -21.51 -9.79
CA ASP A 723 48.57 -22.74 -10.54
C ASP A 723 47.78 -23.95 -10.00
N GLY A 724 47.23 -24.80 -10.87
CA GLY A 724 46.29 -25.87 -10.56
C GLY A 724 44.82 -25.47 -10.68
N ILE A 725 44.50 -24.21 -11.04
CA ILE A 725 43.12 -23.76 -11.25
C ILE A 725 42.36 -24.56 -12.33
N GLY A 726 43.08 -25.10 -13.33
CA GLY A 726 42.50 -25.90 -14.41
C GLY A 726 41.76 -27.15 -13.94
N GLU A 727 42.13 -27.69 -12.77
CA GLU A 727 41.52 -28.88 -12.18
C GLU A 727 40.10 -28.63 -11.58
N TYR A 728 39.65 -27.37 -11.49
CA TYR A 728 38.34 -26.99 -10.93
C TYR A 728 37.28 -26.99 -12.03
N GLU A 729 37.04 -28.15 -12.63
CA GLU A 729 36.31 -28.32 -13.90
C GLU A 729 34.91 -27.66 -13.94
N SER A 730 34.19 -27.62 -12.81
CA SER A 730 32.84 -27.03 -12.73
C SER A 730 32.82 -25.52 -12.47
N LEU A 731 33.97 -24.87 -12.32
CA LEU A 731 34.05 -23.49 -11.86
C LEU A 731 33.47 -22.51 -12.87
N ARG A 732 32.55 -21.66 -12.41
CA ARG A 732 31.84 -20.68 -13.22
C ARG A 732 32.22 -19.24 -12.87
N ASN A 733 32.35 -18.95 -11.59
CA ASN A 733 32.65 -17.60 -11.10
C ASN A 733 33.88 -17.64 -10.21
N LEU A 734 34.88 -16.82 -10.54
CA LEU A 734 36.13 -16.70 -9.80
C LEU A 734 36.44 -15.23 -9.47
N ASP A 735 36.51 -14.92 -8.18
CA ASP A 735 36.93 -13.60 -7.67
C ASP A 735 38.29 -13.69 -6.98
N LEU A 736 39.28 -13.03 -7.58
CA LEU A 736 40.67 -12.94 -7.14
C LEU A 736 41.10 -11.49 -6.88
N ASN A 737 40.15 -10.55 -6.78
CA ASN A 737 40.45 -9.13 -6.61
C ASN A 737 41.31 -8.87 -5.36
N TYR A 738 42.18 -7.85 -5.40
CA TYR A 738 43.03 -7.47 -4.25
C TYR A 738 43.89 -8.64 -3.73
N ASN A 739 44.73 -9.19 -4.60
CA ASN A 739 45.75 -10.19 -4.26
C ASN A 739 47.13 -9.71 -4.75
N LYS A 740 48.12 -10.60 -4.84
CA LYS A 740 49.48 -10.32 -5.33
C LYS A 740 49.83 -11.22 -6.53
N ILE A 741 48.83 -11.61 -7.32
CA ILE A 741 49.00 -12.57 -8.41
C ILE A 741 49.85 -11.95 -9.52
N LEU A 742 50.90 -12.67 -9.94
CA LEU A 742 51.89 -12.20 -10.91
C LEU A 742 51.53 -12.54 -12.37
N SER A 743 50.86 -13.67 -12.58
CA SER A 743 50.46 -14.16 -13.89
C SER A 743 49.23 -15.07 -13.78
N ILE A 744 48.47 -15.15 -14.87
CA ILE A 744 47.42 -16.16 -15.06
C ILE A 744 48.05 -17.36 -15.78
N PRO A 745 47.97 -18.59 -15.25
CA PRO A 745 48.56 -19.77 -15.88
C PRO A 745 47.75 -20.21 -17.11
N LEU A 746 48.41 -20.87 -18.07
CA LEU A 746 47.76 -21.30 -19.32
C LEU A 746 46.65 -22.34 -19.08
N GLU A 747 46.79 -23.16 -18.04
CA GLU A 747 45.79 -24.17 -17.65
C GLU A 747 44.43 -23.58 -17.26
N ILE A 748 44.30 -22.26 -17.01
CA ILE A 748 42.97 -21.63 -16.86
C ILE A 748 42.08 -21.84 -18.09
N THR A 749 42.70 -22.07 -19.27
CA THR A 749 41.99 -22.35 -20.51
C THR A 749 41.33 -23.73 -20.54
N GLU A 750 41.67 -24.62 -19.61
CA GLU A 750 40.96 -25.90 -19.40
C GLU A 750 39.52 -25.66 -18.94
N LEU A 751 39.26 -24.53 -18.26
CA LEU A 751 37.92 -24.08 -17.87
C LEU A 751 37.15 -23.38 -19.00
N SER A 752 37.57 -23.57 -20.25
CA SER A 752 37.04 -22.86 -21.44
C SER A 752 35.52 -22.94 -21.58
N LEU A 753 34.89 -24.04 -21.17
CA LEU A 753 33.43 -24.23 -21.30
C LEU A 753 32.64 -23.83 -20.04
N THR A 754 33.29 -23.73 -18.88
CA THR A 754 32.61 -23.61 -17.59
C THR A 754 32.79 -22.25 -16.95
N LEU A 755 33.97 -21.63 -17.07
CA LEU A 755 34.26 -20.33 -16.44
C LEU A 755 33.54 -19.21 -17.18
N ASN A 756 32.56 -18.61 -16.51
CA ASN A 756 31.73 -17.53 -17.01
C ASN A 756 32.29 -16.14 -16.66
N SER A 757 32.83 -15.99 -15.46
CA SER A 757 33.28 -14.70 -14.91
C SER A 757 34.58 -14.84 -14.15
N LEU A 758 35.57 -14.02 -14.52
CA LEU A 758 36.84 -13.87 -13.82
C LEU A 758 37.08 -12.41 -13.45
N THR A 759 37.25 -12.14 -12.15
CA THR A 759 37.66 -10.82 -11.66
C THR A 759 39.00 -10.92 -10.94
N ILE A 760 39.96 -10.11 -11.35
CA ILE A 760 41.35 -10.14 -10.87
C ILE A 760 41.94 -8.72 -10.74
N ASN A 761 41.09 -7.77 -10.38
CA ASN A 761 41.46 -6.37 -10.18
C ASN A 761 42.48 -6.22 -9.03
N TYR A 762 43.28 -5.16 -9.07
CA TYR A 762 44.25 -4.86 -8.00
C TYR A 762 45.19 -6.05 -7.70
N ASN A 763 45.87 -6.54 -8.74
CA ASN A 763 46.89 -7.58 -8.69
C ASN A 763 48.19 -7.06 -9.35
N GLN A 764 49.13 -7.95 -9.65
CA GLN A 764 50.45 -7.60 -10.21
C GLN A 764 50.67 -8.25 -11.58
N LEU A 765 49.60 -8.47 -12.35
CA LEU A 765 49.64 -9.10 -13.67
C LEU A 765 50.38 -8.21 -14.67
N HIS A 766 51.29 -8.79 -15.45
CA HIS A 766 51.99 -8.09 -16.54
C HIS A 766 51.37 -8.35 -17.92
N SER A 767 50.69 -9.49 -18.08
CA SER A 767 50.05 -9.94 -19.31
C SER A 767 48.84 -10.82 -19.01
N ILE A 768 47.97 -10.98 -20.00
CA ILE A 768 46.87 -11.95 -19.99
C ILE A 768 47.12 -12.96 -21.12
N PRO A 769 47.08 -14.28 -20.88
CA PRO A 769 47.27 -15.27 -21.93
C PRO A 769 46.28 -15.08 -23.08
N TYR A 770 46.77 -14.84 -24.30
CA TYR A 770 45.90 -14.62 -25.47
C TYR A 770 44.99 -15.82 -25.75
N GLN A 771 45.38 -17.03 -25.33
CA GLN A 771 44.57 -18.24 -25.46
C GLN A 771 43.24 -18.17 -24.71
N MET A 772 43.10 -17.26 -23.74
CA MET A 772 41.83 -16.99 -23.06
C MET A 772 40.76 -16.44 -24.01
N THR A 773 41.12 -15.93 -25.21
CA THR A 773 40.13 -15.57 -26.25
C THR A 773 39.33 -16.77 -26.75
N ASN A 774 39.84 -18.00 -26.55
CA ASN A 774 39.17 -19.23 -26.95
C ASN A 774 38.22 -19.80 -25.89
N MET A 775 38.17 -19.19 -24.69
CA MET A 775 37.28 -19.63 -23.61
C MET A 775 35.84 -19.27 -23.94
N ARG A 776 35.06 -20.24 -24.42
CA ARG A 776 33.70 -20.04 -24.93
C ARG A 776 32.67 -19.71 -23.85
N GLY A 777 32.90 -20.16 -22.62
CA GLY A 777 32.07 -19.87 -21.46
C GLY A 777 32.31 -18.46 -20.91
N LEU A 778 33.49 -17.88 -21.15
CA LEU A 778 33.88 -16.62 -20.52
C LEU A 778 33.09 -15.45 -21.11
N THR A 779 32.30 -14.80 -20.25
CA THR A 779 31.45 -13.65 -20.60
C THR A 779 31.90 -12.35 -19.91
N SER A 780 32.73 -12.45 -18.87
CA SER A 780 33.22 -11.29 -18.13
C SER A 780 34.66 -11.53 -17.67
N LEU A 781 35.55 -10.59 -17.99
CA LEU A 781 36.93 -10.59 -17.55
C LEU A 781 37.31 -9.16 -17.13
N ILE A 782 37.48 -8.98 -15.83
CA ILE A 782 37.77 -7.67 -15.23
C ILE A 782 39.14 -7.74 -14.56
N ALA A 783 40.11 -7.00 -15.10
CA ALA A 783 41.52 -7.06 -14.69
C ALA A 783 42.14 -5.66 -14.49
N MET A 784 41.33 -4.71 -14.01
CA MET A 784 41.76 -3.34 -13.75
C MET A 784 42.86 -3.25 -12.68
N TYR A 785 43.63 -2.16 -12.72
CA TYR A 785 44.65 -1.87 -11.72
C TYR A 785 45.68 -3.01 -11.57
N ASN A 786 46.19 -3.48 -12.71
CA ASN A 786 47.31 -4.42 -12.83
C ASN A 786 48.50 -3.73 -13.54
N ASN A 787 49.63 -4.42 -13.65
CA ASN A 787 50.86 -3.96 -14.34
C ASN A 787 50.86 -4.27 -15.85
N ILE A 788 49.69 -4.35 -16.47
CA ILE A 788 49.55 -4.63 -17.91
C ILE A 788 49.91 -3.37 -18.70
N SER A 789 50.94 -3.47 -19.55
CA SER A 789 51.41 -2.34 -20.38
C SER A 789 50.33 -1.84 -21.35
N ASP A 790 50.36 -0.56 -21.73
CA ASP A 790 49.39 -0.01 -22.68
C ASP A 790 49.41 -0.70 -24.04
N SER A 791 50.60 -1.14 -24.50
CA SER A 791 50.73 -1.96 -25.71
C SER A 791 50.03 -3.31 -25.59
N GLU A 792 50.15 -3.96 -24.43
CA GLU A 792 49.49 -5.24 -24.17
C GLU A 792 47.97 -5.05 -24.05
N ARG A 793 47.50 -3.99 -23.39
CA ARG A 793 46.07 -3.64 -23.34
C ARG A 793 45.51 -3.45 -24.75
N GLN A 794 46.19 -2.66 -25.59
CA GLN A 794 45.74 -2.40 -26.96
C GLN A 794 45.70 -3.69 -27.79
N TYR A 795 46.70 -4.57 -27.62
CA TYR A 795 46.71 -5.89 -28.25
C TYR A 795 45.53 -6.74 -27.78
N LEU A 796 45.30 -6.83 -26.47
CA LEU A 796 44.18 -7.56 -25.87
C LEU A 796 42.82 -7.04 -26.37
N TYR A 797 42.64 -5.72 -26.49
CA TYR A 797 41.43 -5.10 -27.07
C TYR A 797 41.17 -5.49 -28.53
N GLN A 798 42.21 -5.80 -29.31
CA GLN A 798 42.05 -6.23 -30.70
C GLN A 798 41.65 -7.70 -30.83
N ILE A 799 42.10 -8.55 -29.91
CA ILE A 799 41.88 -10.00 -29.98
C ILE A 799 40.65 -10.47 -29.16
N PHE A 800 40.28 -9.75 -28.10
CA PHE A 800 39.06 -10.00 -27.33
C PHE A 800 37.88 -9.28 -27.99
N HIS A 801 36.94 -10.05 -28.56
CA HIS A 801 35.81 -9.49 -29.30
C HIS A 801 34.85 -8.72 -28.36
N PRO A 802 34.49 -7.45 -28.65
CA PRO A 802 33.75 -6.58 -27.72
C PRO A 802 32.28 -6.98 -27.47
N THR A 803 31.75 -7.94 -28.24
CA THR A 803 30.35 -8.41 -28.13
C THR A 803 30.15 -9.58 -27.19
N THR A 804 31.23 -10.26 -26.75
CA THR A 804 31.14 -11.54 -26.02
C THR A 804 31.65 -11.43 -24.59
N ILE A 805 32.59 -10.52 -24.31
CA ILE A 805 33.25 -10.38 -23.01
C ILE A 805 33.15 -8.92 -22.55
N GLN A 806 32.58 -8.65 -21.37
CA GLN A 806 32.79 -7.37 -20.68
C GLN A 806 34.24 -7.31 -20.22
N PHE A 807 35.10 -6.78 -21.10
CA PHE A 807 36.53 -6.68 -20.89
C PHE A 807 36.87 -5.28 -20.38
N ILE A 808 37.30 -5.20 -19.12
CA ILE A 808 37.70 -3.92 -18.52
C ILE A 808 39.06 -4.07 -17.84
N ILE A 809 40.09 -3.51 -18.48
CA ILE A 809 41.47 -3.41 -17.97
C ILE A 809 41.78 -1.96 -17.60
#